data_AF-A0A2N6DAN5-F1
#
_entry.id   AF-A0A2N6DAN5-F1
#
_cell.length_a   1.000
_cell.length_b   1.000
_cell.length_c   1.000
_cell.angle_alpha   90.00
_cell.angle_beta   90.00
_cell.angle_gamma   90.00
#
_symmetry.space_group_name_H-M   'P 1'
#
loop_
_entity.id
_entity.type
_entity.pdbx_description
1 polymer ?
#
loop_
_entity_poly.entity_id
_entity_poly.type
_entity_poly.pdbx_seq_one_letter_code
_entity_poly.pdbx_strand_id
1 'polypeptide(L)'
;MKRFILLFLMVLPALASAATINVGIVSSDGFAKVAQTVQNEAEDFIIGKDHVNIKRYAYKPSVPVSEIDELIVSANQFADIIVLIGDVTVGRAIEKDNLKPIVALFSESPTGSDAFPYSIVYDIDYSKDLSVFKSLFGYKKLKIISSDYSSCSSKMCSETLKRLVNSIDTPYEVFPLKSTDIDQLKSNFVAGDTALVMEQPQLTKEERKQFFKTLSDLGVRTFSLDGYNKAVEGIIAVNTSDKDSLKTARTVAMAIMELNAGKVGTELIKVQRTSGLVINMEAAALAKFSPNWNAMRSAELINYHKSIQYNKTIGYKDAMVQAVKNNENVLTGKIDLQTAKELLDMSKSAFKPTINLSSTYSKIDDDRAVFARGNAPENTFDVALQLQQILYSEEVFSMKDQAGLNKLAKENLAKQAELDVIQLAAKAYLNVLRAKTYHQIKLDDLERSKTNYNLAKNRDLAGAANPAEILRWEATIALAKIDVVNAANGVKMAMTELARIVSEEIDGTYKLEDITFETGDFIMSEVNRGDYILNDNAEFARFKKIMTDASVRNSVELKAIKYLAEANKRSVVSAERKYYHPTVVATGEYKRYLDKSGDGSTAPSFYDNTNWNIAINASIPLYQGGKRRAELNIEKANLRKTYHEKARVTKLIKQRMIAALENARTSYDSYKLAIESEVAAKKTVEIVTDLYSKGAVSITELLDAQNASLNAGMYVASSRFSFMERLIDVERAYGGFFAFNTAEEDQTFLNLINNRN
;
A
#
# COMPACT_ATOMS: atom_id res chain seq x y z
N MET A 1 -15.47 -52.29 -15.68
CA MET A 1 -15.02 -51.37 -16.74
C MET A 1 -14.10 -52.00 -17.82
N LYS A 2 -14.07 -53.34 -17.99
CA LYS A 2 -13.27 -54.02 -19.02
C LYS A 2 -13.96 -54.20 -20.40
N ARG A 3 -15.20 -53.73 -20.56
CA ARG A 3 -15.95 -53.76 -21.83
C ARG A 3 -15.95 -52.42 -22.60
N PHE A 4 -15.39 -51.35 -22.01
CA PHE A 4 -15.44 -50.00 -22.59
C PHE A 4 -14.32 -49.72 -23.60
N ILE A 5 -13.24 -50.50 -23.60
CA ILE A 5 -12.05 -50.26 -24.43
C ILE A 5 -12.21 -50.85 -25.85
N LEU A 6 -13.12 -51.80 -26.07
CA LEU A 6 -13.29 -52.44 -27.39
C LEU A 6 -14.24 -51.71 -28.35
N LEU A 7 -14.97 -50.68 -27.89
CA LEU A 7 -15.91 -49.93 -28.73
C LEU A 7 -15.28 -48.70 -29.42
N PHE A 8 -14.10 -48.25 -28.98
CA PHE A 8 -13.45 -47.06 -29.54
C PHE A 8 -12.64 -47.34 -30.83
N LEU A 9 -12.48 -48.61 -31.21
CA LEU A 9 -11.64 -49.02 -32.35
C LEU A 9 -12.41 -49.65 -33.53
N MET A 10 -13.76 -49.66 -33.51
CA MET A 10 -14.59 -50.24 -34.58
C MET A 10 -15.62 -49.28 -35.22
N VAL A 11 -15.54 -47.97 -35.02
CA VAL A 11 -16.46 -46.98 -35.66
C VAL A 11 -15.75 -46.10 -36.71
N LEU A 12 -14.81 -46.68 -37.44
CA LEU A 12 -14.23 -46.14 -38.66
C LEU A 12 -14.33 -47.28 -39.69
N PRO A 13 -15.40 -47.44 -40.50
CA PRO A 13 -16.03 -46.40 -41.32
C PRO A 13 -17.55 -46.57 -41.50
N ALA A 14 -18.38 -45.78 -40.83
CA ALA A 14 -19.79 -45.61 -41.20
C ALA A 14 -20.28 -44.28 -40.64
N LEU A 15 -20.08 -43.18 -41.39
CA LEU A 15 -20.80 -41.90 -41.25
C LEU A 15 -20.32 -40.94 -42.35
N ALA A 16 -20.59 -41.30 -43.60
CA ALA A 16 -20.81 -40.30 -44.64
C ALA A 16 -22.31 -39.96 -44.58
N SER A 17 -22.62 -38.69 -44.26
CA SER A 17 -23.94 -38.13 -43.90
C SER A 17 -24.29 -38.13 -42.40
N ALA A 18 -23.51 -37.42 -41.57
CA ALA A 18 -24.02 -36.96 -40.28
C ALA A 18 -25.02 -35.81 -40.53
N ALA A 19 -26.32 -36.08 -40.34
CA ALA A 19 -27.35 -35.04 -40.41
C ALA A 19 -27.06 -33.95 -39.37
N THR A 20 -27.17 -32.67 -39.76
CA THR A 20 -27.02 -31.55 -38.84
C THR A 20 -28.12 -31.62 -37.78
N ILE A 21 -27.75 -31.61 -36.50
CA ILE A 21 -28.70 -31.67 -35.39
C ILE A 21 -29.01 -30.27 -34.84
N ASN A 22 -30.29 -29.95 -34.66
CA ASN A 22 -30.71 -28.69 -34.06
C ASN A 22 -30.93 -28.87 -32.54
N VAL A 23 -30.28 -28.03 -31.73
CA VAL A 23 -30.40 -28.07 -30.27
C VAL A 23 -30.96 -26.75 -29.76
N GLY A 24 -32.09 -26.83 -29.03
CA GLY A 24 -32.75 -25.68 -28.42
C GLY A 24 -32.45 -25.63 -26.93
N ILE A 25 -31.62 -24.68 -26.48
CA ILE A 25 -31.31 -24.51 -25.06
C ILE A 25 -32.23 -23.45 -24.46
N VAL A 26 -33.10 -23.84 -23.53
CA VAL A 26 -33.99 -22.92 -22.79
C VAL A 26 -33.46 -22.76 -21.38
N SER A 27 -33.12 -21.52 -21.02
CA SER A 27 -32.54 -21.22 -19.71
C SER A 27 -32.94 -19.82 -19.25
N SER A 28 -32.96 -19.61 -17.95
CA SER A 28 -33.11 -18.26 -17.41
C SER A 28 -31.81 -17.46 -17.61
N ASP A 29 -31.88 -16.12 -17.59
CA ASP A 29 -30.70 -15.25 -17.61
C ASP A 29 -29.72 -15.55 -16.46
N GLY A 30 -30.21 -16.09 -15.34
CA GLY A 30 -29.39 -16.57 -14.22
C GLY A 30 -28.48 -17.75 -14.59
N PHE A 31 -28.90 -18.56 -15.55
CA PHE A 31 -28.16 -19.72 -16.06
C PHE A 31 -27.45 -19.48 -17.39
N ALA A 32 -27.40 -18.24 -17.90
CA ALA A 32 -26.83 -17.90 -19.20
C ALA A 32 -25.37 -18.39 -19.36
N LYS A 33 -24.55 -18.32 -18.29
CA LYS A 33 -23.17 -18.83 -18.31
C LYS A 33 -23.13 -20.35 -18.45
N VAL A 34 -23.98 -21.07 -17.72
CA VAL A 34 -24.10 -22.54 -17.83
C VAL A 34 -24.55 -22.92 -19.24
N ALA A 35 -25.57 -22.23 -19.78
CA ALA A 35 -26.05 -22.43 -21.14
C ALA A 35 -24.96 -22.17 -22.20
N GLN A 36 -24.12 -21.14 -22.01
CA GLN A 36 -22.98 -20.88 -22.88
C GLN A 36 -21.93 -21.99 -22.80
N THR A 37 -21.57 -22.45 -21.59
CA THR A 37 -20.58 -23.52 -21.44
C THR A 37 -21.11 -24.84 -22.03
N VAL A 38 -22.41 -25.14 -21.84
CA VAL A 38 -23.07 -26.28 -22.50
C VAL A 38 -22.97 -26.18 -24.01
N GLN A 39 -23.25 -25.00 -24.58
CA GLN A 39 -23.12 -24.77 -26.02
C GLN A 39 -21.69 -25.05 -26.49
N ASN A 40 -20.69 -24.46 -25.84
CA ASN A 40 -19.29 -24.63 -26.21
C ASN A 40 -18.86 -26.12 -26.15
N GLU A 41 -19.19 -26.83 -25.07
CA GLU A 41 -18.84 -28.25 -24.95
C GLU A 41 -19.61 -29.12 -25.96
N ALA A 42 -20.87 -28.79 -26.28
CA ALA A 42 -21.64 -29.51 -27.30
C ALA A 42 -21.04 -29.31 -28.71
N GLU A 43 -20.60 -28.09 -29.04
CA GLU A 43 -19.89 -27.78 -30.29
C GLU A 43 -18.54 -28.50 -30.39
N ASP A 44 -17.83 -28.67 -29.28
CA ASP A 44 -16.50 -29.31 -29.23
C ASP A 44 -16.58 -30.85 -29.25
N PHE A 45 -17.58 -31.46 -28.60
CA PHE A 45 -17.72 -32.92 -28.49
C PHE A 45 -18.39 -33.60 -29.70
N ILE A 46 -19.31 -32.91 -30.39
CA ILE A 46 -20.04 -33.48 -31.53
C ILE A 46 -19.25 -33.16 -32.81
N ILE A 47 -18.29 -34.03 -33.16
CA ILE A 47 -17.51 -34.12 -34.41
C ILE A 47 -17.65 -32.88 -35.34
N GLY A 48 -17.03 -31.77 -34.94
CA GLY A 48 -16.88 -30.56 -35.75
C GLY A 48 -18.08 -29.60 -35.73
N LYS A 49 -17.78 -28.30 -35.57
CA LYS A 49 -18.73 -27.17 -35.53
C LYS A 49 -19.76 -27.15 -36.67
N ASP A 50 -19.50 -27.83 -37.78
CA ASP A 50 -20.34 -27.83 -38.98
C ASP A 50 -21.56 -28.77 -38.91
N HIS A 51 -21.72 -29.56 -37.83
CA HIS A 51 -22.78 -30.57 -37.70
C HIS A 51 -23.80 -30.34 -36.57
N VAL A 52 -23.71 -29.22 -35.83
CA VAL A 52 -24.65 -28.87 -34.75
C VAL A 52 -25.11 -27.42 -34.88
N ASN A 53 -26.43 -27.20 -34.86
CA ASN A 53 -27.02 -25.87 -34.87
C ASN A 53 -27.70 -25.57 -33.52
N ILE A 54 -27.07 -24.74 -32.70
CA ILE A 54 -27.55 -24.44 -31.33
C ILE A 54 -28.23 -23.08 -31.29
N LYS A 55 -29.47 -23.04 -30.80
CA LYS A 55 -30.21 -21.80 -30.54
C LYS A 55 -30.56 -21.69 -29.06
N ARG A 56 -30.21 -20.56 -28.44
CA ARG A 56 -30.52 -20.26 -27.05
C ARG A 56 -31.79 -19.42 -26.93
N TYR A 57 -32.64 -19.82 -26.01
CA TYR A 57 -33.89 -19.16 -25.63
C TYR A 57 -33.75 -18.74 -24.18
N ALA A 58 -33.43 -17.46 -23.98
CA ALA A 58 -33.21 -16.89 -22.66
C ALA A 58 -34.45 -16.12 -22.19
N TYR A 59 -34.78 -16.22 -20.90
CA TYR A 59 -35.84 -15.43 -20.28
C TYR A 59 -35.36 -14.78 -18.99
N LYS A 60 -35.91 -13.60 -18.69
CA LYS A 60 -35.71 -12.97 -17.39
C LYS A 60 -36.58 -13.69 -16.37
N PRO A 61 -36.09 -14.07 -15.18
CA PRO A 61 -36.93 -14.86 -14.29
C PRO A 61 -38.10 -14.08 -13.67
N SER A 62 -38.18 -12.77 -13.87
CA SER A 62 -39.34 -11.93 -13.54
C SER A 62 -40.48 -11.96 -14.56
N VAL A 63 -40.33 -12.65 -15.70
CA VAL A 63 -41.38 -12.72 -16.73
C VAL A 63 -42.55 -13.59 -16.28
N PRO A 64 -43.77 -13.34 -16.81
CA PRO A 64 -44.91 -14.24 -16.59
C PRO A 64 -44.62 -15.66 -17.11
N VAL A 65 -45.22 -16.65 -16.44
CA VAL A 65 -45.07 -18.07 -16.80
C VAL A 65 -45.48 -18.38 -18.25
N SER A 66 -46.42 -17.62 -18.81
CA SER A 66 -46.84 -17.73 -20.21
C SER A 66 -45.72 -17.48 -21.21
N GLU A 67 -44.78 -16.58 -20.90
CA GLU A 67 -43.65 -16.26 -21.79
C GLU A 67 -42.62 -17.41 -21.82
N ILE A 68 -42.41 -18.09 -20.68
CA ILE A 68 -41.54 -19.26 -20.58
C ILE A 68 -42.12 -20.42 -21.41
N ASP A 69 -43.43 -20.60 -21.36
CA ASP A 69 -44.15 -21.59 -22.14
C ASP A 69 -43.99 -21.38 -23.66
N GLU A 70 -44.09 -20.13 -24.12
CA GLU A 70 -43.86 -19.76 -25.53
C GLU A 70 -42.43 -20.05 -25.98
N LEU A 71 -41.44 -19.82 -25.12
CA LEU A 71 -40.03 -20.14 -25.42
C LEU A 71 -39.78 -21.65 -25.50
N ILE A 72 -40.38 -22.45 -24.63
CA ILE A 72 -40.30 -23.92 -24.70
C ILE A 72 -40.93 -24.42 -26.01
N VAL A 73 -42.09 -23.88 -26.40
CA VAL A 73 -42.74 -24.23 -27.68
C VAL A 73 -41.87 -23.80 -28.88
N SER A 74 -41.28 -22.61 -28.83
CA SER A 74 -40.39 -22.10 -29.88
C SER A 74 -39.09 -22.92 -30.00
N ALA A 75 -38.57 -23.42 -28.89
CA ALA A 75 -37.43 -24.34 -28.87
C ALA A 75 -37.84 -25.71 -29.46
N ASN A 76 -39.02 -26.22 -29.10
CA ASN A 76 -39.57 -27.49 -29.61
C ASN A 76 -39.82 -27.51 -31.11
N GLN A 77 -40.18 -26.36 -31.71
CA GLN A 77 -40.36 -26.21 -33.16
C GLN A 77 -39.05 -26.18 -33.93
N PHE A 78 -37.98 -25.65 -33.32
CA PHE A 78 -36.67 -25.54 -33.95
C PHE A 78 -35.82 -26.80 -33.78
N ALA A 79 -35.87 -27.41 -32.59
CA ALA A 79 -34.87 -28.36 -32.16
C ALA A 79 -35.27 -29.83 -32.37
N ASP A 80 -34.26 -30.65 -32.64
CA ASP A 80 -34.33 -32.11 -32.56
C ASP A 80 -34.13 -32.59 -31.11
N ILE A 81 -33.36 -31.85 -30.30
CA ILE A 81 -33.16 -32.05 -28.86
C ILE A 81 -33.35 -30.72 -28.12
N ILE A 82 -34.12 -30.75 -27.03
CA ILE A 82 -34.30 -29.60 -26.15
C ILE A 82 -33.43 -29.76 -24.91
N VAL A 83 -32.69 -28.72 -24.53
CA VAL A 83 -31.97 -28.66 -23.26
C VAL A 83 -32.67 -27.67 -22.36
N LEU A 84 -33.19 -28.14 -21.23
CA LEU A 84 -33.86 -27.29 -20.25
C LEU A 84 -32.94 -27.10 -19.06
N ILE A 85 -32.58 -25.85 -18.76
CA ILE A 85 -31.70 -25.51 -17.64
C ILE A 85 -32.48 -24.70 -16.60
N GLY A 86 -32.62 -25.28 -15.41
CA GLY A 86 -33.23 -24.66 -14.24
C GLY A 86 -34.60 -25.26 -13.87
N ASP A 87 -34.95 -25.13 -12.60
CA ASP A 87 -36.13 -25.78 -12.01
C ASP A 87 -37.46 -25.28 -12.59
N VAL A 88 -37.49 -24.02 -13.04
CA VAL A 88 -38.67 -23.39 -13.62
C VAL A 88 -38.96 -23.95 -15.01
N THR A 89 -37.98 -23.99 -15.92
CA THR A 89 -38.19 -24.52 -17.28
C THR A 89 -38.49 -26.01 -17.27
N VAL A 90 -37.78 -26.77 -16.44
CA VAL A 90 -38.02 -28.21 -16.25
C VAL A 90 -39.42 -28.46 -15.68
N GLY A 91 -39.80 -27.74 -14.61
CA GLY A 91 -41.13 -27.86 -14.02
C GLY A 91 -42.27 -27.54 -14.99
N ARG A 92 -42.10 -26.52 -15.85
CA ARG A 92 -43.08 -26.18 -16.91
C ARG A 92 -43.15 -27.21 -18.02
N ALA A 93 -42.03 -27.82 -18.38
CA ALA A 93 -42.00 -28.85 -19.41
C ALA A 93 -42.67 -30.15 -18.98
N ILE A 94 -42.66 -30.48 -17.68
CA ILE A 94 -43.39 -31.65 -17.14
C ILE A 94 -44.90 -31.52 -17.38
N GLU A 95 -45.44 -30.29 -17.40
CA GLU A 95 -46.86 -30.02 -17.62
C GLU A 95 -47.25 -29.97 -19.11
N LYS A 96 -46.35 -30.31 -20.04
CA LYS A 96 -46.56 -30.20 -21.48
C LYS A 96 -46.38 -31.55 -22.19
N ASP A 97 -47.34 -31.88 -23.06
CA ASP A 97 -47.26 -33.06 -23.93
C ASP A 97 -46.55 -32.76 -25.27
N ASN A 98 -46.11 -33.81 -25.98
CA ASN A 98 -45.53 -33.75 -27.33
C ASN A 98 -44.24 -32.91 -27.48
N LEU A 99 -43.39 -32.90 -26.45
CA LEU A 99 -42.05 -32.32 -26.56
C LEU A 99 -41.06 -33.29 -27.21
N LYS A 100 -40.10 -32.75 -27.97
CA LYS A 100 -38.93 -33.46 -28.50
C LYS A 100 -38.07 -34.01 -27.34
N PRO A 101 -37.13 -34.94 -27.59
CA PRO A 101 -36.26 -35.46 -26.55
C PRO A 101 -35.58 -34.35 -25.72
N ILE A 102 -35.69 -34.45 -24.39
CA ILE A 102 -35.22 -33.44 -23.46
C ILE A 102 -33.99 -33.94 -22.68
N VAL A 103 -32.99 -33.07 -22.59
CA VAL A 103 -31.95 -33.11 -21.55
C VAL A 103 -32.32 -32.07 -20.50
N ALA A 104 -32.77 -32.51 -19.34
CA ALA A 104 -33.21 -31.64 -18.26
C ALA A 104 -32.10 -31.51 -17.21
N LEU A 105 -31.68 -30.28 -16.91
CA LEU A 105 -30.73 -29.94 -15.86
C LEU A 105 -31.44 -29.14 -14.77
N PHE A 106 -31.51 -29.70 -13.57
CA PHE A 106 -32.26 -29.14 -12.45
C PHE A 106 -31.57 -29.38 -11.10
N SER A 107 -31.99 -28.63 -10.08
CA SER A 107 -31.38 -28.68 -8.74
C SER A 107 -32.01 -29.77 -7.86
N GLU A 108 -33.27 -30.14 -8.11
CA GLU A 108 -33.98 -31.16 -7.33
C GLU A 108 -34.86 -32.09 -8.18
N SER A 109 -34.87 -33.38 -7.83
CA SER A 109 -35.74 -34.37 -8.47
C SER A 109 -37.22 -34.01 -8.32
N PRO A 110 -37.99 -33.94 -9.42
CA PRO A 110 -39.44 -33.75 -9.33
C PRO A 110 -40.07 -34.93 -8.58
N THR A 111 -41.00 -34.65 -7.67
CA THR A 111 -41.86 -35.69 -7.09
C THR A 111 -42.92 -36.09 -8.13
N GLY A 112 -42.61 -37.11 -8.92
CA GLY A 112 -43.49 -37.66 -9.96
C GLY A 112 -42.70 -37.98 -11.23
N SER A 113 -42.37 -39.27 -11.39
CA SER A 113 -41.71 -39.96 -12.53
C SER A 113 -40.54 -39.26 -13.24
N ASP A 114 -39.43 -39.97 -13.38
CA ASP A 114 -38.25 -39.66 -14.20
C ASP A 114 -38.60 -39.46 -15.71
N ALA A 115 -39.29 -38.38 -16.07
CA ALA A 115 -40.00 -38.27 -17.34
C ALA A 115 -39.20 -37.66 -18.51
N PHE A 116 -37.89 -37.44 -18.38
CA PHE A 116 -37.04 -36.97 -19.47
C PHE A 116 -35.96 -37.99 -19.85
N PRO A 117 -35.67 -38.18 -21.15
CA PRO A 117 -34.62 -39.07 -21.64
C PRO A 117 -33.25 -38.88 -21.01
N TYR A 118 -32.91 -37.68 -20.53
CA TYR A 118 -31.76 -37.47 -19.65
C TYR A 118 -32.16 -36.47 -18.58
N SER A 119 -32.11 -36.91 -17.33
CA SER A 119 -32.36 -36.10 -16.15
C SER A 119 -31.06 -35.91 -15.39
N ILE A 120 -30.56 -34.68 -15.33
CA ILE A 120 -29.29 -34.32 -14.70
C ILE A 120 -29.58 -33.46 -13.48
N VAL A 121 -29.19 -33.95 -12.31
CA VAL A 121 -29.40 -33.28 -11.02
C VAL A 121 -28.10 -32.80 -10.43
N TYR A 122 -28.08 -31.57 -9.94
CA TYR A 122 -27.04 -31.14 -9.02
C TYR A 122 -27.20 -31.87 -7.68
N ASP A 123 -26.22 -32.68 -7.28
CA ASP A 123 -26.23 -33.35 -5.97
C ASP A 123 -25.83 -32.34 -4.88
N ILE A 124 -26.79 -31.51 -4.45
CA ILE A 124 -26.57 -30.44 -3.47
C ILE A 124 -26.95 -30.93 -2.08
N ASP A 125 -25.98 -30.97 -1.18
CA ASP A 125 -26.20 -31.16 0.25
C ASP A 125 -26.22 -29.82 0.98
N TYR A 126 -27.41 -29.23 1.12
CA TYR A 126 -27.61 -27.95 1.81
C TYR A 126 -27.18 -28.00 3.29
N SER A 127 -27.25 -29.17 3.93
CA SER A 127 -26.87 -29.30 5.36
C SER A 127 -25.38 -29.02 5.56
N LYS A 128 -24.54 -29.49 4.63
CA LYS A 128 -23.10 -29.25 4.63
C LYS A 128 -22.77 -27.79 4.40
N ASP A 129 -23.43 -27.14 3.44
CA ASP A 129 -23.20 -25.72 3.16
C ASP A 129 -23.63 -24.82 4.32
N LEU A 130 -24.78 -25.11 4.95
CA LEU A 130 -25.25 -24.41 6.15
C LEU A 130 -24.31 -24.63 7.35
N SER A 131 -23.69 -25.80 7.47
CA SER A 131 -22.69 -26.04 8.53
C SER A 131 -21.43 -25.17 8.35
N VAL A 132 -20.95 -25.00 7.12
CA VAL A 132 -19.83 -24.12 6.78
C VAL A 132 -20.21 -22.66 7.04
N PHE A 133 -21.42 -22.26 6.64
CA PHE A 133 -21.95 -20.93 6.88
C PHE A 133 -22.02 -20.59 8.37
N LYS A 134 -22.56 -21.50 9.19
CA LYS A 134 -22.63 -21.37 10.65
C LYS A 134 -21.25 -21.35 11.30
N SER A 135 -20.33 -22.19 10.85
CA SER A 135 -18.94 -22.21 11.34
C SER A 135 -18.17 -20.92 11.00
N LEU A 136 -18.49 -20.26 9.87
CA LEU A 136 -17.79 -19.06 9.44
C LEU A 136 -18.23 -17.82 10.23
N PHE A 137 -19.54 -17.63 10.43
CA PHE A 137 -20.06 -16.39 11.02
C PHE A 137 -20.60 -16.52 12.45
N GLY A 138 -20.85 -17.74 12.94
CA GLY A 138 -21.32 -17.99 14.31
C GLY A 138 -22.67 -17.32 14.64
N TYR A 139 -23.58 -17.26 13.67
CA TYR A 139 -24.84 -16.52 13.82
C TYR A 139 -25.86 -17.23 14.74
N LYS A 140 -26.67 -16.42 15.43
CA LYS A 140 -27.78 -16.91 16.30
C LYS A 140 -29.17 -16.70 15.69
N LYS A 141 -29.32 -15.72 14.80
CA LYS A 141 -30.52 -15.46 14.00
C LYS A 141 -30.08 -15.22 12.56
N LEU A 142 -30.82 -15.76 11.61
CA LEU A 142 -30.52 -15.68 10.18
C LEU A 142 -31.55 -14.80 9.46
N LYS A 143 -31.11 -13.96 8.53
CA LYS A 143 -32.01 -13.32 7.56
C LYS A 143 -31.86 -14.01 6.21
N ILE A 144 -32.95 -14.41 5.59
CA ILE A 144 -32.95 -15.05 4.27
C ILE A 144 -33.46 -14.02 3.27
N ILE A 145 -32.58 -13.57 2.38
CA ILE A 145 -32.98 -12.68 1.28
C ILE A 145 -33.46 -13.57 0.14
N SER A 146 -34.77 -13.63 -0.02
CA SER A 146 -35.42 -14.35 -1.12
C SER A 146 -35.91 -13.37 -2.18
N SER A 147 -36.04 -13.81 -3.41
CA SER A 147 -36.68 -13.05 -4.48
C SER A 147 -38.19 -13.27 -4.46
N ASP A 148 -38.99 -12.23 -4.77
CA ASP A 148 -40.45 -12.34 -4.93
C ASP A 148 -40.76 -12.85 -6.36
N TYR A 149 -40.54 -14.14 -6.59
CA TYR A 149 -40.69 -14.78 -7.90
C TYR A 149 -42.18 -14.92 -8.29
N SER A 150 -42.65 -14.13 -9.25
CA SER A 150 -43.95 -14.38 -9.92
C SER A 150 -43.95 -15.65 -10.80
N SER A 151 -42.78 -16.11 -11.25
CA SER A 151 -42.61 -17.30 -12.11
C SER A 151 -42.35 -18.62 -11.37
N CYS A 152 -42.12 -18.58 -10.05
CA CYS A 152 -41.94 -19.74 -9.16
C CYS A 152 -43.30 -20.27 -8.68
N SER A 153 -44.27 -20.42 -9.57
CA SER A 153 -45.57 -21.05 -9.28
C SER A 153 -45.53 -22.58 -9.40
N SER A 154 -44.43 -23.14 -9.91
CA SER A 154 -44.28 -24.59 -10.06
C SER A 154 -44.11 -25.28 -8.72
N LYS A 155 -44.65 -26.51 -8.63
CA LYS A 155 -44.57 -27.34 -7.42
C LYS A 155 -43.12 -27.55 -6.97
N MET A 156 -42.20 -27.72 -7.92
CA MET A 156 -40.77 -27.91 -7.71
C MET A 156 -40.14 -26.75 -6.93
N CYS A 157 -40.41 -25.51 -7.34
CA CYS A 157 -39.82 -24.32 -6.73
C CYS A 157 -40.30 -24.10 -5.28
N SER A 158 -41.57 -24.44 -4.98
CA SER A 158 -42.12 -24.38 -3.63
C SER A 158 -41.57 -25.44 -2.67
N GLU A 159 -41.13 -26.60 -3.19
CA GLU A 159 -40.57 -27.69 -2.40
C GLU A 159 -39.11 -27.45 -2.04
N THR A 160 -38.32 -26.87 -2.95
CA THR A 160 -36.91 -26.53 -2.70
C THR A 160 -36.77 -25.53 -1.56
N LEU A 161 -37.60 -24.48 -1.54
CA LEU A 161 -37.62 -23.50 -0.44
C LEU A 161 -38.01 -24.16 0.89
N LYS A 162 -39.01 -25.06 0.89
CA LYS A 162 -39.44 -25.80 2.09
C LYS A 162 -38.32 -26.68 2.63
N ARG A 163 -37.57 -27.40 1.78
CA ARG A 163 -36.45 -28.25 2.22
C ARG A 163 -35.31 -27.43 2.77
N LEU A 164 -34.94 -26.33 2.12
CA LEU A 164 -33.92 -25.41 2.62
C LEU A 164 -34.30 -24.89 4.00
N VAL A 165 -35.53 -24.39 4.16
CA VAL A 165 -36.06 -23.90 5.44
C VAL A 165 -36.03 -25.00 6.52
N ASN A 166 -36.44 -26.23 6.19
CA ASN A 166 -36.42 -27.35 7.13
C ASN A 166 -35.01 -27.78 7.55
N SER A 167 -33.99 -27.46 6.76
CA SER A 167 -32.58 -27.74 7.08
C SER A 167 -31.92 -26.68 7.98
N ILE A 168 -32.60 -25.56 8.26
CA ILE A 168 -32.10 -24.47 9.10
C ILE A 168 -32.52 -24.72 10.55
N ASP A 169 -31.54 -24.96 11.43
CA ASP A 169 -31.75 -25.21 12.86
C ASP A 169 -31.82 -23.94 13.72
N THR A 170 -31.70 -22.76 13.11
CA THR A 170 -31.68 -21.44 13.78
C THR A 170 -32.91 -20.60 13.44
N PRO A 171 -33.38 -19.73 14.36
CA PRO A 171 -34.42 -18.75 14.05
C PRO A 171 -34.06 -17.94 12.81
N TYR A 172 -34.98 -17.88 11.83
CA TYR A 172 -34.77 -17.14 10.59
C TYR A 172 -35.92 -16.16 10.31
N GLU A 173 -35.62 -15.15 9.50
CA GLU A 173 -36.58 -14.16 9.01
C GLU A 173 -36.41 -14.05 7.49
N VAL A 174 -37.49 -14.22 6.74
CA VAL A 174 -37.47 -14.15 5.27
C VAL A 174 -37.76 -12.72 4.85
N PHE A 175 -36.85 -12.14 4.08
CA PHE A 175 -36.95 -10.81 3.50
C PHE A 175 -37.18 -10.94 1.98
N PRO A 176 -38.42 -10.80 1.48
CA PRO A 176 -38.72 -10.89 0.06
C PRO A 176 -38.30 -9.60 -0.65
N LEU A 177 -37.35 -9.70 -1.57
CA LEU A 177 -36.83 -8.59 -2.34
C LEU A 177 -37.69 -8.36 -3.59
N LYS A 178 -38.54 -7.31 -3.55
CA LYS A 178 -39.39 -6.90 -4.68
C LYS A 178 -38.71 -5.90 -5.62
N SER A 179 -37.77 -5.10 -5.12
CA SER A 179 -36.98 -4.12 -5.86
C SER A 179 -35.65 -3.80 -5.15
N THR A 180 -34.72 -3.13 -5.82
CA THR A 180 -33.44 -2.61 -5.28
C THR A 180 -33.58 -1.37 -4.40
N ASP A 181 -34.68 -1.23 -3.67
CA ASP A 181 -34.88 -0.06 -2.81
C ASP A 181 -33.86 -0.07 -1.64
N ILE A 182 -32.87 0.82 -1.73
CA ILE A 182 -31.77 0.96 -0.77
C ILE A 182 -32.30 1.37 0.62
N ASP A 183 -33.40 2.12 0.68
CA ASP A 183 -33.94 2.61 1.96
C ASP A 183 -34.67 1.49 2.73
N GLN A 184 -35.26 0.51 2.02
CA GLN A 184 -35.75 -0.72 2.64
C GLN A 184 -34.61 -1.57 3.21
N LEU A 185 -33.45 -1.61 2.57
CA LEU A 185 -32.30 -2.35 3.10
C LEU A 185 -31.76 -1.72 4.39
N LYS A 186 -31.61 -0.40 4.42
CA LYS A 186 -31.09 0.34 5.59
C LYS A 186 -32.00 0.21 6.82
N SER A 187 -33.32 0.11 6.61
CA SER A 187 -34.29 -0.04 7.69
C SER A 187 -34.38 -1.47 8.23
N ASN A 188 -34.05 -2.48 7.42
CA ASN A 188 -34.20 -3.89 7.79
C ASN A 188 -32.89 -4.60 8.11
N PHE A 189 -31.73 -4.05 7.76
CA PHE A 189 -30.43 -4.66 8.04
C PHE A 189 -29.52 -3.72 8.85
N VAL A 190 -28.87 -4.27 9.87
CA VAL A 190 -27.92 -3.56 10.72
C VAL A 190 -26.57 -4.28 10.76
N ALA A 191 -25.52 -3.55 11.16
CA ALA A 191 -24.17 -4.12 11.26
C ALA A 191 -24.14 -5.33 12.19
N GLY A 192 -23.54 -6.43 11.71
CA GLY A 192 -23.47 -7.70 12.44
C GLY A 192 -24.58 -8.69 12.09
N ASP A 193 -25.63 -8.28 11.37
CA ASP A 193 -26.61 -9.20 10.81
C ASP A 193 -25.94 -10.21 9.89
N THR A 194 -26.49 -11.42 9.84
CA THR A 194 -26.02 -12.47 8.92
C THR A 194 -27.15 -12.81 7.96
N ALA A 195 -26.84 -12.77 6.66
CA ALA A 195 -27.82 -12.93 5.59
C ALA A 195 -27.44 -14.09 4.65
N LEU A 196 -28.37 -15.03 4.50
CA LEU A 196 -28.34 -16.02 3.43
C LEU A 196 -29.00 -15.40 2.20
N VAL A 197 -28.22 -15.16 1.16
CA VAL A 197 -28.67 -14.54 -0.08
C VAL A 197 -28.95 -15.64 -1.10
N MET A 198 -30.24 -15.85 -1.37
CA MET A 198 -30.70 -16.73 -2.44
C MET A 198 -30.58 -16.03 -3.80
N GLU A 199 -30.88 -16.75 -4.87
CA GLU A 199 -30.82 -16.21 -6.23
C GLU A 199 -31.69 -14.94 -6.37
N GLN A 200 -31.09 -13.89 -6.93
CA GLN A 200 -31.72 -12.59 -7.20
C GLN A 200 -31.85 -12.39 -8.71
N PRO A 201 -32.73 -13.15 -9.37
CA PRO A 201 -32.91 -13.09 -10.82
C PRO A 201 -33.45 -11.77 -11.36
N GLN A 202 -34.23 -11.06 -10.54
CA GLN A 202 -34.93 -9.83 -10.88
C GLN A 202 -33.95 -8.67 -11.04
N LEU A 203 -32.69 -8.88 -10.64
CA LEU A 203 -31.60 -7.91 -10.71
C LEU A 203 -30.62 -8.29 -11.83
N THR A 204 -30.25 -7.29 -12.63
CA THR A 204 -29.11 -7.38 -13.55
C THR A 204 -27.79 -7.58 -12.78
N LYS A 205 -26.74 -7.97 -13.50
CA LYS A 205 -25.41 -8.17 -12.89
C LYS A 205 -24.89 -6.94 -12.15
N GLU A 206 -25.05 -5.75 -12.73
CA GLU A 206 -24.55 -4.51 -12.10
C GLU A 206 -25.42 -4.10 -10.91
N GLU A 207 -26.74 -4.27 -10.99
CA GLU A 207 -27.64 -4.07 -9.84
C GLU A 207 -27.31 -5.03 -8.68
N ARG A 208 -26.99 -6.30 -8.96
CA ARG A 208 -26.56 -7.27 -7.93
C ARG A 208 -25.28 -6.86 -7.24
N LYS A 209 -24.26 -6.41 -7.99
CA LYS A 209 -23.00 -5.93 -7.39
C LYS A 209 -23.25 -4.75 -6.47
N GLN A 210 -24.04 -3.78 -6.91
CA GLN A 210 -24.40 -2.62 -6.10
C GLN A 210 -25.19 -3.02 -4.85
N PHE A 211 -26.10 -3.97 -4.98
CA PHE A 211 -26.87 -4.56 -3.88
C PHE A 211 -25.97 -5.25 -2.84
N PHE A 212 -25.06 -6.13 -3.27
CA PHE A 212 -24.12 -6.82 -2.36
C PHE A 212 -23.14 -5.85 -1.71
N LYS A 213 -22.68 -4.83 -2.45
CA LYS A 213 -21.87 -3.76 -1.89
C LYS A 213 -22.62 -3.00 -0.78
N THR A 214 -23.89 -2.67 -1.01
CA THR A 214 -24.72 -1.96 -0.02
C THR A 214 -24.88 -2.79 1.26
N LEU A 215 -25.14 -4.09 1.15
CA LEU A 215 -25.19 -5.00 2.30
C LEU A 215 -23.84 -5.05 3.05
N SER A 216 -22.74 -5.08 2.31
CA SER A 216 -21.39 -5.08 2.90
C SER A 216 -21.10 -3.75 3.62
N ASP A 217 -21.43 -2.60 3.02
CA ASP A 217 -21.28 -1.27 3.63
C ASP A 217 -22.13 -1.12 4.92
N LEU A 218 -23.28 -1.81 4.99
CA LEU A 218 -24.12 -1.89 6.19
C LEU A 218 -23.56 -2.82 7.28
N GLY A 219 -22.48 -3.55 7.02
CA GLY A 219 -21.91 -4.51 7.98
C GLY A 219 -22.60 -5.87 8.00
N VAL A 220 -23.33 -6.23 6.94
CA VAL A 220 -24.07 -7.50 6.86
C VAL A 220 -23.15 -8.62 6.38
N ARG A 221 -23.15 -9.73 7.11
CA ARG A 221 -22.38 -10.94 6.81
C ARG A 221 -23.13 -11.81 5.81
N THR A 222 -22.77 -11.73 4.54
CA THR A 222 -23.51 -12.40 3.45
C THR A 222 -22.93 -13.76 3.09
N PHE A 223 -23.80 -14.75 2.88
CA PHE A 223 -23.45 -16.05 2.33
C PHE A 223 -24.41 -16.40 1.22
N SER A 224 -23.94 -17.10 0.18
CA SER A 224 -24.82 -17.62 -0.85
C SER A 224 -24.56 -19.11 -1.08
N LEU A 225 -25.65 -19.83 -1.30
CA LEU A 225 -25.59 -21.23 -1.73
C LEU A 225 -25.31 -21.33 -3.24
N ASP A 226 -25.46 -20.22 -3.95
CA ASP A 226 -25.28 -20.16 -5.40
C ASP A 226 -23.78 -20.20 -5.79
N GLY A 227 -23.52 -20.40 -7.08
CA GLY A 227 -22.21 -20.60 -7.70
C GLY A 227 -21.10 -19.59 -7.30
N TYR A 228 -19.84 -19.94 -7.63
CA TYR A 228 -18.62 -19.13 -7.39
C TYR A 228 -18.78 -17.65 -7.78
N ASN A 229 -19.54 -17.39 -8.85
CA ASN A 229 -19.80 -16.04 -9.36
C ASN A 229 -20.43 -15.09 -8.32
N LYS A 230 -21.23 -15.58 -7.35
CA LYS A 230 -21.81 -14.68 -6.34
C LYS A 230 -20.74 -14.09 -5.41
N ALA A 231 -19.70 -14.85 -5.09
CA ALA A 231 -18.56 -14.30 -4.34
C ALA A 231 -17.85 -13.22 -5.17
N VAL A 232 -17.66 -13.44 -6.47
CA VAL A 232 -17.08 -12.44 -7.39
C VAL A 232 -17.94 -11.18 -7.50
N GLU A 233 -19.27 -11.33 -7.45
CA GLU A 233 -20.22 -10.21 -7.49
C GLU A 233 -20.26 -9.40 -6.18
N GLY A 234 -19.77 -9.92 -5.05
CA GLY A 234 -19.68 -9.17 -3.79
C GLY A 234 -20.25 -9.87 -2.55
N ILE A 235 -20.69 -11.13 -2.64
CA ILE A 235 -21.04 -11.93 -1.45
C ILE A 235 -19.77 -12.29 -0.68
N ILE A 236 -19.81 -12.23 0.66
CA ILE A 236 -18.63 -12.50 1.50
C ILE A 236 -18.18 -13.95 1.36
N ALA A 237 -19.09 -14.92 1.36
CA ALA A 237 -18.70 -16.33 1.24
C ALA A 237 -19.69 -17.19 0.46
N VAL A 238 -19.15 -18.20 -0.23
CA VAL A 238 -19.89 -19.29 -0.89
C VAL A 238 -19.14 -20.61 -0.65
N ASN A 239 -19.81 -21.76 -0.75
CA ASN A 239 -19.17 -23.08 -0.57
C ASN A 239 -19.03 -23.89 -1.89
N THR A 240 -18.67 -23.19 -2.96
CA THR A 240 -18.38 -23.72 -4.31
C THR A 240 -17.02 -23.29 -4.76
N SER A 241 -16.22 -24.21 -5.29
CA SER A 241 -15.03 -23.85 -6.07
C SER A 241 -15.23 -23.97 -7.59
N ASP A 242 -16.41 -24.37 -8.07
CA ASP A 242 -16.68 -24.54 -9.51
C ASP A 242 -16.84 -23.18 -10.23
N LYS A 243 -15.80 -22.74 -10.96
CA LYS A 243 -15.77 -21.44 -11.66
C LYS A 243 -16.64 -21.38 -12.93
N ASP A 244 -16.73 -22.48 -13.68
CA ASP A 244 -17.31 -22.49 -15.03
C ASP A 244 -18.39 -23.57 -15.28
N SER A 245 -18.80 -24.31 -14.25
CA SER A 245 -19.79 -25.41 -14.38
C SER A 245 -19.42 -26.46 -15.44
N LEU A 246 -18.13 -26.60 -15.78
CA LEU A 246 -17.62 -27.39 -16.89
C LEU A 246 -18.03 -28.87 -16.81
N LYS A 247 -17.99 -29.46 -15.61
CA LYS A 247 -18.43 -30.84 -15.36
C LYS A 247 -19.89 -31.05 -15.76
N THR A 248 -20.75 -30.13 -15.37
CA THR A 248 -22.17 -30.16 -15.70
C THR A 248 -22.38 -29.98 -17.20
N ALA A 249 -21.70 -29.00 -17.80
CA ALA A 249 -21.77 -28.74 -19.23
C ALA A 249 -21.35 -29.94 -20.08
N ARG A 250 -20.25 -30.62 -19.71
CA ARG A 250 -19.80 -31.87 -20.33
C ARG A 250 -20.81 -33.00 -20.19
N THR A 251 -21.43 -33.12 -19.02
CA THR A 251 -22.46 -34.14 -18.78
C THR A 251 -23.67 -33.92 -19.69
N VAL A 252 -24.10 -32.66 -19.85
CA VAL A 252 -25.16 -32.28 -20.78
C VAL A 252 -24.74 -32.53 -22.24
N ALA A 253 -23.53 -32.16 -22.63
CA ALA A 253 -23.01 -32.40 -23.98
C ALA A 253 -22.95 -33.89 -24.33
N MET A 254 -22.52 -34.74 -23.39
CA MET A 254 -22.56 -36.20 -23.56
C MET A 254 -24.00 -36.72 -23.70
N ALA A 255 -24.94 -36.22 -22.90
CA ALA A 255 -26.35 -36.58 -23.03
C ALA A 255 -26.94 -36.20 -24.39
N ILE A 256 -26.61 -35.02 -24.92
CA ILE A 256 -26.99 -34.59 -26.28
C ILE A 256 -26.43 -35.57 -27.32
N MET A 257 -25.15 -35.95 -27.18
CA MET A 257 -24.49 -36.88 -28.10
C MET A 257 -25.13 -38.28 -28.06
N GLU A 258 -25.47 -38.78 -26.87
CA GLU A 258 -26.12 -40.08 -26.74
C GLU A 258 -27.54 -40.08 -27.32
N LEU A 259 -28.31 -39.01 -27.12
CA LEU A 259 -29.62 -38.82 -27.77
C LEU A 259 -29.51 -38.77 -29.29
N ASN A 260 -28.53 -38.06 -29.83
CA ASN A 260 -28.27 -38.01 -31.27
C ASN A 260 -27.92 -39.40 -31.82
N ALA A 261 -27.22 -40.23 -31.03
CA ALA A 261 -26.92 -41.62 -31.37
C ALA A 261 -28.12 -42.58 -31.17
N GLY A 262 -29.31 -42.07 -30.85
CA GLY A 262 -30.52 -42.86 -30.64
C GLY A 262 -30.58 -43.60 -29.30
N LYS A 263 -29.71 -43.28 -28.35
CA LYS A 263 -29.74 -43.87 -26.99
C LYS A 263 -30.62 -43.04 -26.06
N VAL A 264 -31.33 -43.70 -25.16
CA VAL A 264 -32.14 -43.07 -24.12
C VAL A 264 -31.52 -43.38 -22.76
N GLY A 265 -31.24 -42.35 -21.97
CA GLY A 265 -30.83 -42.51 -20.58
C GLY A 265 -32.04 -42.81 -19.71
N THR A 266 -32.01 -43.91 -18.97
CA THR A 266 -33.12 -44.26 -18.07
C THR A 266 -32.81 -43.95 -16.60
N GLU A 267 -31.62 -43.43 -16.31
CA GLU A 267 -31.14 -43.16 -14.95
C GLU A 267 -30.91 -41.67 -14.71
N LEU A 268 -31.21 -41.24 -13.48
CA LEU A 268 -30.91 -39.91 -12.97
C LEU A 268 -29.39 -39.73 -12.84
N ILE A 269 -28.81 -38.80 -13.61
CA ILE A 269 -27.38 -38.50 -13.56
C ILE A 269 -27.14 -37.43 -12.49
N LYS A 270 -26.44 -37.81 -11.42
CA LYS A 270 -26.05 -36.88 -10.37
C LYS A 270 -24.70 -36.25 -10.66
N VAL A 271 -24.67 -34.93 -10.83
CA VAL A 271 -23.43 -34.17 -10.97
C VAL A 271 -23.06 -33.62 -9.60
N GLN A 272 -21.97 -34.16 -9.03
CA GLN A 272 -21.44 -33.66 -7.77
C GLN A 272 -20.79 -32.29 -7.94
N ARG A 273 -21.27 -31.33 -7.16
CA ARG A 273 -20.65 -30.02 -6.99
C ARG A 273 -19.32 -30.16 -6.27
N THR A 274 -18.30 -29.43 -6.72
CA THR A 274 -17.04 -29.34 -5.98
C THR A 274 -17.24 -28.37 -4.81
N SER A 275 -17.43 -28.91 -3.59
CA SER A 275 -17.47 -28.11 -2.36
C SER A 275 -16.13 -27.43 -2.14
N GLY A 276 -16.15 -26.15 -1.80
CA GLY A 276 -14.94 -25.40 -1.45
C GLY A 276 -15.32 -24.00 -0.98
N LEU A 277 -14.91 -23.64 0.24
CA LEU A 277 -15.18 -22.33 0.80
C LEU A 277 -14.41 -21.27 0.00
N VAL A 278 -15.11 -20.30 -0.56
CA VAL A 278 -14.54 -19.12 -1.20
C VAL A 278 -14.94 -17.91 -0.39
N ILE A 279 -13.97 -17.05 -0.05
CA ILE A 279 -14.20 -15.83 0.74
C ILE A 279 -13.78 -14.61 -0.07
N ASN A 280 -14.71 -13.69 -0.30
CA ASN A 280 -14.43 -12.37 -0.83
C ASN A 280 -13.97 -11.44 0.30
N MET A 281 -12.68 -11.19 0.34
CA MET A 281 -12.04 -10.41 1.40
C MET A 281 -12.29 -8.91 1.28
N GLU A 282 -12.65 -8.41 0.09
CA GLU A 282 -13.12 -7.03 -0.11
C GLU A 282 -14.46 -6.83 0.60
N ALA A 283 -15.43 -7.70 0.30
CA ALA A 283 -16.74 -7.67 0.93
C ALA A 283 -16.65 -7.92 2.45
N ALA A 284 -15.78 -8.84 2.90
CA ALA A 284 -15.54 -9.10 4.31
C ALA A 284 -15.01 -7.84 5.03
N ALA A 285 -14.02 -7.16 4.43
CA ALA A 285 -13.45 -5.95 4.98
C ALA A 285 -14.45 -4.78 5.03
N LEU A 286 -15.24 -4.58 3.96
CA LEU A 286 -16.34 -3.60 3.94
C LEU A 286 -17.34 -3.86 5.06
N ALA A 287 -17.68 -5.13 5.30
CA ALA A 287 -18.57 -5.55 6.38
C ALA A 287 -17.93 -5.57 7.77
N LYS A 288 -16.67 -5.11 7.90
CA LYS A 288 -15.87 -5.15 9.14
C LYS A 288 -15.81 -6.56 9.75
N PHE A 289 -15.84 -7.58 8.89
CA PHE A 289 -15.74 -8.98 9.26
C PHE A 289 -14.35 -9.50 8.91
N SER A 290 -13.66 -10.07 9.90
CA SER A 290 -12.39 -10.75 9.69
C SER A 290 -12.62 -12.26 9.88
N PRO A 291 -12.51 -13.08 8.81
CA PRO A 291 -12.59 -14.53 8.94
C PRO A 291 -11.45 -15.04 9.83
N ASN A 292 -11.71 -16.08 10.61
CA ASN A 292 -10.66 -16.67 11.44
C ASN A 292 -9.57 -17.37 10.58
N TRP A 293 -8.38 -17.56 11.15
CA TRP A 293 -7.23 -18.14 10.45
C TRP A 293 -7.48 -19.53 9.88
N ASN A 294 -8.30 -20.35 10.55
CA ASN A 294 -8.63 -21.70 10.06
C ASN A 294 -9.49 -21.61 8.80
N ALA A 295 -10.53 -20.78 8.82
CA ALA A 295 -11.39 -20.52 7.66
C ALA A 295 -10.58 -19.95 6.49
N MET A 296 -9.70 -18.98 6.74
CA MET A 296 -8.85 -18.42 5.70
C MET A 296 -7.88 -19.43 5.08
N ARG A 297 -7.36 -20.37 5.89
CA ARG A 297 -6.44 -21.42 5.43
C ARG A 297 -7.13 -22.44 4.52
N SER A 298 -8.32 -22.87 4.91
CA SER A 298 -9.11 -23.84 4.14
C SER A 298 -9.80 -23.21 2.92
N ALA A 299 -10.04 -21.90 2.93
CA ALA A 299 -10.75 -21.22 1.87
C ALA A 299 -9.86 -20.84 0.66
N GLU A 300 -10.52 -20.58 -0.47
CA GLU A 300 -10.01 -19.75 -1.55
C GLU A 300 -10.35 -18.29 -1.25
N LEU A 301 -9.32 -17.46 -1.05
CA LEU A 301 -9.49 -16.03 -0.78
C LEU A 301 -9.47 -15.26 -2.10
N ILE A 302 -10.54 -14.53 -2.41
CA ILE A 302 -10.61 -13.61 -3.56
C ILE A 302 -10.58 -12.16 -3.07
N ASN A 303 -10.04 -11.27 -3.91
CA ASN A 303 -9.89 -9.84 -3.61
C ASN A 303 -9.14 -9.55 -2.30
N TYR A 304 -8.24 -10.43 -1.86
CA TYR A 304 -7.45 -10.24 -0.62
C TYR A 304 -6.66 -8.92 -0.63
N HIS A 305 -6.14 -8.49 -1.78
CA HIS A 305 -5.45 -7.21 -1.95
C HIS A 305 -6.34 -5.97 -1.68
N LYS A 306 -7.67 -6.12 -1.74
CA LYS A 306 -8.64 -5.07 -1.43
C LYS A 306 -9.23 -5.18 -0.03
N SER A 307 -8.73 -6.12 0.79
CA SER A 307 -9.10 -6.21 2.21
C SER A 307 -8.61 -4.99 3.01
N ILE A 308 -7.54 -4.34 2.54
CA ILE A 308 -7.02 -3.11 3.12
C ILE A 308 -7.90 -1.96 2.61
N GLN A 309 -8.70 -1.40 3.52
CA GLN A 309 -9.48 -0.18 3.26
C GLN A 309 -8.58 1.03 3.43
N TYR A 310 -8.50 1.86 2.39
CA TYR A 310 -7.67 3.06 2.40
C TYR A 310 -8.52 4.28 2.75
N ASN A 311 -8.11 5.03 3.77
CA ASN A 311 -8.88 6.18 4.26
C ASN A 311 -8.48 7.49 3.56
N LYS A 312 -7.29 7.53 2.94
CA LYS A 312 -6.71 8.73 2.34
C LYS A 312 -5.79 8.37 1.17
N THR A 313 -5.83 9.15 0.10
CA THR A 313 -4.85 9.06 -0.99
C THR A 313 -3.66 9.97 -0.70
N ILE A 314 -2.44 9.49 -0.96
CA ILE A 314 -1.21 10.28 -0.84
C ILE A 314 -0.31 10.02 -2.04
N GLY A 315 0.08 11.08 -2.74
CA GLY A 315 1.07 11.02 -3.81
C GLY A 315 2.50 11.03 -3.29
N TYR A 316 3.47 10.76 -4.17
CA TYR A 316 4.89 10.73 -3.83
C TYR A 316 5.40 12.04 -3.22
N LYS A 317 5.06 13.19 -3.85
CA LYS A 317 5.43 14.53 -3.34
C LYS A 317 4.77 14.83 -2.01
N ASP A 318 3.48 14.53 -1.89
CA ASP A 318 2.70 14.78 -0.67
C ASP A 318 3.24 14.00 0.53
N ALA A 319 3.69 12.76 0.32
CA ALA A 319 4.33 11.94 1.35
C ALA A 319 5.58 12.64 1.91
N MET A 320 6.44 13.16 1.03
CA MET A 320 7.65 13.89 1.43
C MET A 320 7.32 15.20 2.16
N VAL A 321 6.33 15.97 1.68
CA VAL A 321 5.90 17.23 2.32
C VAL A 321 5.30 16.96 3.70
N GLN A 322 4.44 15.95 3.83
CA GLN A 322 3.85 15.57 5.12
C GLN A 322 4.92 15.09 6.10
N ALA A 323 5.91 14.32 5.64
CA ALA A 323 7.04 13.92 6.47
C ALA A 323 7.82 15.11 7.02
N VAL A 324 8.19 16.08 6.17
CA VAL A 324 8.92 17.28 6.62
C VAL A 324 8.12 18.11 7.63
N LYS A 325 6.79 18.14 7.48
CA LYS A 325 5.90 18.89 8.38
C LYS A 325 5.88 18.28 9.78
N ASN A 326 5.84 16.95 9.89
CA ASN A 326 5.54 16.26 11.13
C ASN A 326 6.75 15.59 11.79
N ASN A 327 7.87 15.39 11.07
CA ASN A 327 9.01 14.64 11.59
C ASN A 327 9.76 15.37 12.72
N GLU A 328 10.05 14.66 13.83
CA GLU A 328 10.66 15.27 15.01
C GLU A 328 12.08 15.78 14.79
N ASN A 329 12.84 15.18 13.86
CA ASN A 329 14.20 15.65 13.55
C ASN A 329 14.18 17.03 12.86
N VAL A 330 13.21 17.27 11.98
CA VAL A 330 13.02 18.57 11.33
C VAL A 330 12.56 19.61 12.34
N LEU A 331 11.62 19.25 13.22
CA LEU A 331 11.15 20.14 14.28
C LEU A 331 12.29 20.51 15.24
N THR A 332 13.11 19.54 15.64
CA THR A 332 14.30 19.77 16.47
C THR A 332 15.28 20.69 15.76
N GLY A 333 15.55 20.49 14.47
CA GLY A 333 16.40 21.39 13.68
C GLY A 333 15.88 22.84 13.62
N LYS A 334 14.57 23.03 13.53
CA LYS A 334 13.93 24.36 13.58
C LYS A 334 14.05 25.01 14.95
N ILE A 335 13.86 24.25 16.03
CA ILE A 335 14.06 24.72 17.41
C ILE A 335 15.53 25.12 17.61
N ASP A 336 16.49 24.31 17.17
CA ASP A 336 17.92 24.62 17.21
C ASP A 336 18.27 25.94 16.50
N LEU A 337 17.65 26.21 15.34
CA LEU A 337 17.78 27.47 14.63
C LEU A 337 17.16 28.63 15.42
N GLN A 338 16.01 28.42 16.05
CA GLN A 338 15.39 29.43 16.93
C GLN A 338 16.28 29.74 18.13
N THR A 339 16.83 28.73 18.81
CA THR A 339 17.81 28.90 19.88
C THR A 339 19.02 29.70 19.40
N ALA A 340 19.52 29.45 18.19
CA ALA A 340 20.62 30.22 17.63
C ALA A 340 20.26 31.69 17.34
N LYS A 341 18.99 32.00 17.00
CA LYS A 341 18.49 33.37 16.88
C LYS A 341 18.47 34.08 18.24
N GLU A 342 17.96 33.41 19.27
CA GLU A 342 17.93 33.97 20.64
C GLU A 342 19.35 34.19 21.19
N LEU A 343 20.29 33.28 20.92
CA LEU A 343 21.69 33.45 21.31
C LEU A 343 22.35 34.66 20.61
N LEU A 344 21.95 34.97 19.37
CA LEU A 344 22.39 36.17 18.68
C LEU A 344 21.81 37.43 19.34
N ASP A 345 20.54 37.43 19.71
CA ASP A 345 19.91 38.58 20.38
C ASP A 345 20.43 38.77 21.82
N MET A 346 20.71 37.68 22.53
CA MET A 346 21.46 37.69 23.79
C MET A 346 22.87 38.28 23.59
N SER A 347 23.56 37.95 22.50
CA SER A 347 24.87 38.55 22.21
C SER A 347 24.77 40.04 21.88
N LYS A 348 23.67 40.50 21.28
CA LYS A 348 23.40 41.93 21.05
C LYS A 348 23.02 42.67 22.33
N SER A 349 22.44 42.00 23.32
CA SER A 349 22.04 42.64 24.58
C SER A 349 23.25 43.12 25.39
N ALA A 350 24.42 42.51 25.20
CA ALA A 350 25.68 42.94 25.83
C ALA A 350 26.12 44.37 25.44
N PHE A 351 25.56 44.96 24.38
CA PHE A 351 25.78 46.36 24.00
C PHE A 351 24.77 47.33 24.63
N LYS A 352 23.73 46.81 25.30
CA LYS A 352 22.73 47.60 26.00
C LYS A 352 23.17 47.85 27.45
N PRO A 353 22.71 48.93 28.08
CA PRO A 353 22.97 49.16 29.49
C PRO A 353 22.29 48.08 30.35
N THR A 354 23.02 47.58 31.35
CA THR A 354 22.47 46.81 32.47
C THR A 354 22.23 47.76 33.63
N ILE A 355 21.04 47.67 34.24
CA ILE A 355 20.66 48.45 35.40
C ILE A 355 20.42 47.48 36.56
N ASN A 356 21.19 47.64 37.63
CA ASN A 356 21.08 46.83 38.84
C ASN A 356 20.64 47.71 39.99
N LEU A 357 19.70 47.24 40.79
CA LEU A 357 19.34 47.83 42.07
C LEU A 357 19.97 46.97 43.16
N SER A 358 20.82 47.57 43.98
CA SER A 358 21.38 46.94 45.17
C SER A 358 20.89 47.68 46.41
N SER A 359 20.74 46.93 47.49
CA SER A 359 20.46 47.47 48.81
C SER A 359 21.43 46.83 49.78
N THR A 360 22.16 47.66 50.51
CA THR A 360 23.26 47.22 51.38
C THR A 360 23.01 47.75 52.76
N TYR A 361 23.01 46.85 53.74
CA TYR A 361 23.18 47.21 55.15
C TYR A 361 24.61 46.87 55.54
N SER A 362 25.34 47.83 56.08
CA SER A 362 26.70 47.61 56.56
C SER A 362 26.86 48.16 57.97
N LYS A 363 27.48 47.34 58.83
CA LYS A 363 27.92 47.72 60.15
C LYS A 363 29.44 47.60 60.24
N ILE A 364 30.08 48.66 60.70
CA ILE A 364 31.53 48.69 60.96
C ILE A 364 31.77 48.87 62.45
N ASP A 365 33.01 48.59 62.87
CA ASP A 365 33.48 48.77 64.25
C ASP A 365 33.35 50.23 64.69
N ASP A 366 33.04 50.43 65.97
CA ASP A 366 32.78 51.76 66.53
C ASP A 366 34.05 52.62 66.54
N ASP A 367 35.20 52.07 66.93
CA ASP A 367 36.50 52.73 66.92
C ASP A 367 36.91 53.21 65.51
N ARG A 368 36.60 52.42 64.49
CA ARG A 368 36.79 52.74 63.07
C ARG A 368 35.83 53.82 62.59
N ALA A 369 34.57 53.77 63.03
CA ALA A 369 33.57 54.79 62.70
C ALA A 369 33.92 56.15 63.32
N VAL A 370 34.40 56.16 64.58
CA VAL A 370 34.92 57.35 65.26
C VAL A 370 36.12 57.93 64.52
N PHE A 371 37.08 57.09 64.13
CA PHE A 371 38.25 57.51 63.35
C PHE A 371 37.89 58.11 61.98
N ALA A 372 36.81 57.61 61.35
CA ALA A 372 36.35 58.06 60.04
C ALA A 372 35.71 59.47 60.04
N ARG A 373 35.43 60.05 61.21
CA ARG A 373 34.94 61.44 61.39
C ARG A 373 33.79 61.82 60.44
N GLY A 374 32.77 60.97 60.32
CA GLY A 374 31.63 61.26 59.44
C GLY A 374 31.65 60.60 58.07
N ASN A 375 32.82 60.16 57.59
CA ASN A 375 32.95 59.59 56.25
C ASN A 375 32.54 58.12 56.16
N ALA A 376 32.50 57.42 57.29
CA ALA A 376 32.02 56.05 57.41
C ALA A 376 31.27 55.89 58.75
N PRO A 377 29.93 56.01 58.76
CA PRO A 377 29.10 55.78 59.94
C PRO A 377 29.14 54.32 60.41
N GLU A 378 28.97 54.07 61.71
CA GLU A 378 28.94 52.73 62.31
C GLU A 378 27.88 51.84 61.65
N ASN A 379 26.67 52.35 61.45
CA ASN A 379 25.58 51.65 60.79
C ASN A 379 25.13 52.44 59.56
N THR A 380 25.00 51.75 58.43
CA THR A 380 24.53 52.34 57.17
C THR A 380 23.53 51.42 56.50
N PHE A 381 22.45 51.98 56.00
CA PHE A 381 21.54 51.32 55.09
C PHE A 381 21.44 52.18 53.83
N ASP A 382 21.89 51.66 52.70
CA ASP A 382 21.83 52.36 51.43
C ASP A 382 21.17 51.54 50.33
N VAL A 383 20.64 52.28 49.35
CA VAL A 383 20.10 51.73 48.11
C VAL A 383 20.86 52.39 46.97
N ALA A 384 21.37 51.57 46.05
CA ALA A 384 22.15 52.03 44.92
C ALA A 384 21.62 51.46 43.61
N LEU A 385 21.46 52.33 42.62
CA LEU A 385 21.15 52.01 41.25
C LEU A 385 22.46 52.08 40.44
N GLN A 386 22.95 50.93 39.98
CA GLN A 386 24.14 50.83 39.15
C GLN A 386 23.75 50.65 37.68
N LEU A 387 24.23 51.55 36.84
CA LEU A 387 24.20 51.46 35.39
C LEU A 387 25.58 51.00 34.89
N GLN A 388 25.62 49.96 34.06
CA GLN A 388 26.84 49.55 33.36
C GLN A 388 26.54 49.34 31.88
N GLN A 389 27.36 49.91 31.00
CA GLN A 389 27.25 49.72 29.56
C GLN A 389 28.63 49.52 28.95
N ILE A 390 28.80 48.43 28.20
CA ILE A 390 30.00 48.21 27.41
C ILE A 390 29.91 49.09 26.16
N LEU A 391 30.75 50.14 26.10
CA LEU A 391 30.83 51.01 24.93
C LEU A 391 31.65 50.35 23.82
N TYR A 392 32.73 49.66 24.21
CA TYR A 392 33.59 48.94 23.28
C TYR A 392 34.26 47.75 23.96
N SER A 393 34.17 46.58 23.35
CA SER A 393 34.95 45.40 23.75
C SER A 393 35.09 44.47 22.56
N GLU A 394 36.32 44.24 22.12
CA GLU A 394 36.59 43.31 21.01
C GLU A 394 36.02 41.90 21.27
N GLU A 395 35.95 41.49 22.54
CA GLU A 395 35.32 40.23 22.94
C GLU A 395 33.83 40.20 22.62
N VAL A 396 33.10 41.24 23.03
CA VAL A 396 31.64 41.34 22.85
C VAL A 396 31.29 41.47 21.37
N PHE A 397 32.06 42.25 20.59
CA PHE A 397 31.93 42.30 19.13
C PHE A 397 32.14 40.94 18.48
N SER A 398 33.20 40.23 18.87
CA SER A 398 33.49 38.89 18.37
C SER A 398 32.39 37.89 18.72
N MET A 399 31.86 37.91 19.94
CA MET A 399 30.77 37.03 20.36
C MET A 399 29.50 37.25 19.52
N LYS A 400 29.13 38.50 19.25
CA LYS A 400 27.99 38.83 18.37
C LYS A 400 28.22 38.33 16.93
N ASP A 401 29.40 38.56 16.37
CA ASP A 401 29.74 38.13 15.02
C ASP A 401 29.75 36.59 14.91
N GLN A 402 30.32 35.90 15.91
CA GLN A 402 30.30 34.43 16.02
C GLN A 402 28.88 33.89 16.16
N ALA A 403 28.04 34.49 17.00
CA ALA A 403 26.64 34.10 17.12
C ALA A 403 25.88 34.22 15.79
N GLY A 404 26.18 35.27 15.01
CA GLY A 404 25.63 35.44 13.66
C GLY A 404 26.05 34.33 12.70
N LEU A 405 27.34 33.96 12.69
CA LEU A 405 27.86 32.88 11.88
C LEU A 405 27.34 31.50 12.33
N ASN A 406 27.24 31.27 13.64
CA ASN A 406 26.65 30.05 14.21
C ASN A 406 25.16 29.92 13.86
N LYS A 407 24.41 31.03 13.82
CA LYS A 407 23.03 31.03 13.31
C LYS A 407 22.97 30.56 11.85
N LEU A 408 23.82 31.09 10.97
CA LEU A 408 23.88 30.66 9.56
C LEU A 408 24.29 29.19 9.41
N ALA A 409 25.18 28.70 10.28
CA ALA A 409 25.52 27.28 10.34
C ALA A 409 24.30 26.44 10.74
N LYS A 410 23.56 26.84 11.78
CA LYS A 410 22.34 26.16 12.25
C LYS A 410 21.21 26.20 11.22
N GLU A 411 21.10 27.26 10.43
CA GLU A 411 20.15 27.34 9.32
C GLU A 411 20.40 26.26 8.26
N ASN A 412 21.66 26.05 7.89
CA ASN A 412 22.03 25.01 6.93
C ASN A 412 21.90 23.59 7.52
N LEU A 413 22.13 23.41 8.83
CA LEU A 413 21.88 22.14 9.51
C LEU A 413 20.39 21.81 9.61
N ALA A 414 19.53 22.82 9.84
CA ALA A 414 18.08 22.64 9.77
C ALA A 414 17.66 22.20 8.36
N LYS A 415 18.24 22.82 7.32
CA LYS A 415 17.98 22.40 5.93
C LYS A 415 18.47 20.98 5.64
N GLN A 416 19.59 20.57 6.23
CA GLN A 416 20.08 19.21 6.13
C GLN A 416 19.06 18.20 6.69
N ALA A 417 18.50 18.48 7.87
CA ALA A 417 17.49 17.62 8.49
C ALA A 417 16.24 17.49 7.61
N GLU A 418 15.80 18.57 6.94
CA GLU A 418 14.72 18.50 5.96
C GLU A 418 15.05 17.56 4.81
N LEU A 419 16.22 17.70 4.19
CA LEU A 419 16.63 16.85 3.06
C LEU A 419 16.77 15.36 3.45
N ASP A 420 17.24 15.08 4.66
CA ASP A 420 17.35 13.71 5.19
C ASP A 420 15.98 13.06 5.38
N VAL A 421 15.00 13.83 5.89
CA VAL A 421 13.62 13.35 6.05
C VAL A 421 12.91 13.15 4.71
N ILE A 422 13.15 14.04 3.74
CA ILE A 422 12.63 13.87 2.37
C ILE A 422 13.13 12.56 1.77
N GLN A 423 14.44 12.28 1.85
CA GLN A 423 15.01 11.01 1.37
C GLN A 423 14.38 9.80 2.06
N LEU A 424 14.22 9.87 3.38
CA LEU A 424 13.64 8.79 4.17
C LEU A 424 12.20 8.49 3.74
N ALA A 425 11.37 9.52 3.60
CA ALA A 425 9.97 9.40 3.19
C ALA A 425 9.85 8.87 1.76
N ALA A 426 10.67 9.38 0.83
CA ALA A 426 10.70 8.94 -0.55
C ALA A 426 11.00 7.44 -0.68
N LYS A 427 12.02 6.95 0.04
CA LYS A 427 12.37 5.52 0.04
C LYS A 427 11.31 4.65 0.72
N ALA A 428 10.71 5.11 1.81
CA ALA A 428 9.62 4.41 2.47
C ALA A 428 8.41 4.25 1.53
N TYR A 429 8.09 5.29 0.76
CA TYR A 429 7.01 5.26 -0.25
C TYR A 429 7.28 4.19 -1.32
N LEU A 430 8.49 4.18 -1.89
CA LEU A 430 8.88 3.17 -2.89
C LEU A 430 8.88 1.76 -2.30
N ASN A 431 9.26 1.58 -1.03
CA ASN A 431 9.21 0.29 -0.37
C ASN A 431 7.78 -0.25 -0.22
N VAL A 432 6.78 0.61 0.03
CA VAL A 432 5.37 0.20 0.04
C VAL A 432 4.93 -0.27 -1.35
N LEU A 433 5.27 0.47 -2.40
CA LEU A 433 4.95 0.09 -3.77
C LEU A 433 5.62 -1.24 -4.15
N ARG A 434 6.89 -1.43 -3.78
CA ARG A 434 7.61 -2.71 -3.95
C ARG A 434 6.89 -3.86 -3.26
N ALA A 435 6.50 -3.69 -2.00
CA ALA A 435 5.78 -4.71 -1.25
C ALA A 435 4.43 -5.04 -1.91
N LYS A 436 3.71 -4.04 -2.43
CA LYS A 436 2.46 -4.24 -3.18
C LYS A 436 2.68 -5.03 -4.46
N THR A 437 3.73 -4.72 -5.22
CA THR A 437 4.09 -5.47 -6.44
C THR A 437 4.43 -6.92 -6.12
N TYR A 438 5.20 -7.19 -5.05
CA TYR A 438 5.49 -8.55 -4.61
C TYR A 438 4.25 -9.33 -4.22
N HIS A 439 3.33 -8.70 -3.48
CA HIS A 439 2.06 -9.33 -3.14
C HIS A 439 1.25 -9.69 -4.39
N GLN A 440 1.20 -8.80 -5.39
CA GLN A 440 0.53 -9.10 -6.65
C GLN A 440 1.18 -10.27 -7.40
N ILE A 441 2.52 -10.30 -7.51
CA ILE A 441 3.24 -11.39 -8.16
C ILE A 441 2.95 -12.74 -7.48
N LYS A 442 2.88 -12.78 -6.15
CA LYS A 442 2.54 -13.99 -5.39
C LYS A 442 1.08 -14.41 -5.56
N LEU A 443 0.16 -13.45 -5.70
CA LEU A 443 -1.24 -13.75 -6.04
C LEU A 443 -1.36 -14.37 -7.43
N ASP A 444 -0.66 -13.82 -8.42
CA ASP A 444 -0.67 -14.34 -9.79
C ASP A 444 -0.07 -15.76 -9.84
N ASP A 445 0.95 -16.04 -9.03
CA ASP A 445 1.54 -17.37 -8.92
C ASP A 445 0.61 -18.41 -8.28
N LEU A 446 -0.14 -18.02 -7.25
CA LEU A 446 -1.18 -18.85 -6.66
C LEU A 446 -2.26 -19.19 -7.70
N GLU A 447 -2.70 -18.22 -8.50
CA GLU A 447 -3.74 -18.43 -9.50
C GLU A 447 -3.26 -19.32 -10.67
N ARG A 448 -2.01 -19.12 -11.12
CA ARG A 448 -1.37 -20.03 -12.08
C ARG A 448 -1.28 -21.46 -11.54
N SER A 449 -0.87 -21.62 -10.29
CA SER A 449 -0.78 -22.94 -9.64
C SER A 449 -2.14 -23.65 -9.56
N LYS A 450 -3.22 -22.92 -9.26
CA LYS A 450 -4.59 -23.47 -9.31
C LYS A 450 -5.01 -23.87 -10.71
N THR A 451 -4.66 -23.07 -11.72
CA THR A 451 -4.97 -23.34 -13.12
C THR A 451 -4.27 -24.63 -13.58
N ASN A 452 -2.98 -24.76 -13.24
CA ASN A 452 -2.20 -25.96 -13.56
C ASN A 452 -2.65 -27.20 -12.76
N TYR A 453 -3.10 -27.04 -11.51
CA TYR A 453 -3.76 -28.12 -10.76
C TYR A 453 -5.02 -28.62 -11.47
N ASN A 454 -5.87 -27.71 -11.97
CA ASN A 454 -7.06 -28.11 -12.73
C ASN A 454 -6.70 -28.84 -14.02
N LEU A 455 -5.64 -28.40 -14.71
CA LEU A 455 -5.09 -29.11 -15.86
C LEU A 455 -4.63 -30.53 -15.49
N ALA A 456 -3.88 -30.68 -14.40
CA ALA A 456 -3.42 -31.99 -13.91
C ALA A 456 -4.60 -32.91 -13.54
N LYS A 457 -5.63 -32.37 -12.89
CA LYS A 457 -6.85 -33.11 -12.55
C LYS A 457 -7.61 -33.57 -13.79
N ASN A 458 -7.70 -32.72 -14.82
CA ASN A 458 -8.32 -33.10 -16.09
C ASN A 458 -7.53 -34.21 -16.79
N ARG A 459 -6.20 -34.18 -16.71
CA ARG A 459 -5.34 -35.25 -17.24
C ARG A 459 -5.50 -36.55 -16.47
N ASP A 460 -5.63 -36.50 -15.14
CA ASP A 460 -5.90 -37.68 -14.29
C ASP A 460 -7.26 -38.32 -14.63
N LEU A 461 -8.31 -37.51 -14.81
CA LEU A 461 -9.62 -37.99 -15.26
C LEU A 461 -9.56 -38.65 -16.65
N ALA A 462 -8.64 -38.22 -17.51
CA ALA A 462 -8.37 -38.83 -18.81
C ALA A 462 -7.41 -40.04 -18.74
N GLY A 463 -6.92 -40.41 -17.55
CA GLY A 463 -5.95 -41.49 -17.35
C GLY A 463 -4.53 -41.15 -17.81
N ALA A 464 -4.24 -39.87 -18.06
CA ALA A 464 -2.97 -39.36 -18.61
C ALA A 464 -2.05 -38.72 -17.55
N ALA A 465 -2.43 -38.73 -16.27
CA ALA A 465 -1.61 -38.24 -15.17
C ALA A 465 -1.51 -39.27 -14.01
N ASN A 466 -0.47 -39.11 -13.20
CA ASN A 466 -0.26 -39.90 -11.99
C ASN A 466 -0.90 -39.21 -10.76
N PRO A 467 -1.56 -39.92 -9.83
CA PRO A 467 -2.05 -39.34 -8.56
C PRO A 467 -1.03 -38.53 -7.76
N ALA A 468 0.27 -38.86 -7.88
CA ALA A 468 1.35 -38.09 -7.26
C ALA A 468 1.45 -36.65 -7.79
N GLU A 469 1.04 -36.37 -9.04
CA GLU A 469 1.01 -35.02 -9.60
C GLU A 469 -0.03 -34.15 -8.91
N ILE A 470 -1.20 -34.71 -8.60
CA ILE A 470 -2.28 -34.01 -7.88
C ILE A 470 -1.79 -33.58 -6.50
N LEU A 471 -1.21 -34.52 -5.74
CA LEU A 471 -0.67 -34.25 -4.41
C LEU A 471 0.44 -33.19 -4.43
N ARG A 472 1.27 -33.18 -5.48
CA ARG A 472 2.33 -32.19 -5.65
C ARG A 472 1.76 -30.80 -5.92
N TRP A 473 0.74 -30.68 -6.76
CA TRP A 473 0.04 -29.41 -6.96
C TRP A 473 -0.67 -28.92 -5.71
N GLU A 474 -1.27 -29.81 -4.92
CA GLU A 474 -1.87 -29.47 -3.62
C GLU A 474 -0.82 -28.87 -2.67
N ALA A 475 0.38 -29.49 -2.60
CA ALA A 475 1.49 -28.96 -1.83
C ALA A 475 1.97 -27.59 -2.35
N THR A 476 2.12 -27.41 -3.67
CA THR A 476 2.50 -26.14 -4.28
C THR A 476 1.48 -25.04 -3.99
N ILE A 477 0.18 -25.32 -4.09
CA ILE A 477 -0.88 -24.36 -3.77
C ILE A 477 -0.84 -23.98 -2.29
N ALA A 478 -0.60 -24.95 -1.39
CA ALA A 478 -0.48 -24.66 0.05
C ALA A 478 0.70 -23.71 0.34
N LEU A 479 1.86 -23.92 -0.31
CA LEU A 479 3.01 -23.03 -0.20
C LEU A 479 2.74 -21.64 -0.80
N ALA A 480 2.13 -21.57 -1.99
CA ALA A 480 1.77 -20.31 -2.63
C ALA A 480 0.78 -19.49 -1.77
N LYS A 481 -0.17 -20.14 -1.08
CA LYS A 481 -1.05 -19.47 -0.10
C LYS A 481 -0.26 -18.86 1.05
N ILE A 482 0.73 -19.56 1.60
CA ILE A 482 1.61 -19.04 2.66
C ILE A 482 2.36 -17.81 2.16
N ASP A 483 2.91 -17.87 0.95
CA ASP A 483 3.65 -16.76 0.34
C ASP A 483 2.78 -15.51 0.14
N VAL A 484 1.53 -15.67 -0.29
CA VAL A 484 0.57 -14.55 -0.42
C VAL A 484 0.33 -13.89 0.94
N VAL A 485 0.10 -14.67 1.99
CA VAL A 485 -0.13 -14.14 3.34
C VAL A 485 1.11 -13.38 3.85
N ASN A 486 2.30 -13.95 3.66
CA ASN A 486 3.56 -13.30 4.04
C ASN A 486 3.79 -12.01 3.25
N ALA A 487 3.55 -12.01 1.94
CA ALA A 487 3.70 -10.83 1.10
C ALA A 487 2.71 -9.72 1.50
N ALA A 488 1.46 -10.08 1.84
CA ALA A 488 0.49 -9.12 2.36
C ALA A 488 0.90 -8.54 3.71
N ASN A 489 1.46 -9.35 4.62
CA ASN A 489 2.02 -8.83 5.86
C ASN A 489 3.19 -7.88 5.59
N GLY A 490 4.01 -8.17 4.58
CA GLY A 490 5.05 -7.26 4.09
C GLY A 490 4.51 -5.90 3.64
N VAL A 491 3.37 -5.87 2.93
CA VAL A 491 2.67 -4.62 2.58
C VAL A 491 2.27 -3.85 3.82
N LYS A 492 1.68 -4.54 4.82
CA LYS A 492 1.26 -3.90 6.07
C LYS A 492 2.45 -3.28 6.81
N MET A 493 3.54 -4.03 6.97
CA MET A 493 4.76 -3.54 7.63
C MET A 493 5.37 -2.34 6.91
N ALA A 494 5.43 -2.37 5.58
CA ALA A 494 5.92 -1.23 4.80
C ALA A 494 5.02 0.00 4.97
N MET A 495 3.69 -0.19 4.99
CA MET A 495 2.73 0.90 5.19
C MET A 495 2.86 1.52 6.59
N THR A 496 3.02 0.69 7.63
CA THR A 496 3.27 1.15 9.00
C THR A 496 4.54 2.00 9.10
N GLU A 497 5.62 1.59 8.42
CA GLU A 497 6.85 2.39 8.40
C GLU A 497 6.67 3.72 7.66
N LEU A 498 5.96 3.72 6.53
CA LEU A 498 5.62 4.97 5.84
C LEU A 498 4.77 5.88 6.74
N ALA A 499 3.74 5.32 7.39
CA ALA A 499 2.86 6.05 8.30
C ALA A 499 3.62 6.68 9.47
N ARG A 500 4.58 5.95 10.06
CA ARG A 500 5.48 6.48 11.10
C ARG A 500 6.30 7.71 10.64
N ILE A 501 6.61 7.79 9.34
CA ILE A 501 7.40 8.90 8.78
C ILE A 501 6.52 10.08 8.37
N VAL A 502 5.35 9.83 7.79
CA VAL A 502 4.49 10.88 7.17
C VAL A 502 3.35 11.35 8.07
N SER A 503 3.00 10.59 9.12
CA SER A 503 1.80 10.79 9.92
C SER A 503 2.07 10.84 11.42
N GLU A 504 1.06 11.30 12.16
CA GLU A 504 0.97 11.19 13.60
C GLU A 504 0.43 9.81 14.04
N GLU A 505 -0.29 9.10 13.15
CA GLU A 505 -0.85 7.77 13.42
C GLU A 505 -0.01 6.66 12.76
N ILE A 506 0.43 5.69 13.57
CA ILE A 506 1.32 4.60 13.14
C ILE A 506 0.61 3.56 12.25
N ASP A 507 -0.70 3.35 12.40
CA ASP A 507 -1.46 2.33 11.64
C ASP A 507 -2.14 2.90 10.38
N GLY A 508 -1.83 4.14 9.99
CA GLY A 508 -2.50 4.84 8.89
C GLY A 508 -2.46 4.06 7.56
N THR A 509 -3.63 3.77 6.99
CA THR A 509 -3.75 3.10 5.69
C THR A 509 -3.91 4.10 4.54
N TYR A 510 -2.86 4.23 3.73
CA TYR A 510 -2.85 5.15 2.58
C TYR A 510 -3.04 4.44 1.24
N LYS A 511 -3.91 4.99 0.41
CA LYS A 511 -3.92 4.70 -1.03
C LYS A 511 -2.76 5.48 -1.65
N LEU A 512 -1.73 4.76 -2.09
CA LEU A 512 -0.60 5.38 -2.77
C LEU A 512 -0.90 5.49 -4.26
N GLU A 513 -0.44 6.58 -4.87
CA GLU A 513 -0.40 6.73 -6.32
C GLU A 513 0.82 5.97 -6.87
N ASP A 514 0.65 5.29 -8.01
CA ASP A 514 1.77 4.61 -8.66
C ASP A 514 2.75 5.63 -9.24
N ILE A 515 4.04 5.33 -9.14
CA ILE A 515 5.12 6.16 -9.67
C ILE A 515 6.12 5.31 -10.47
N THR A 516 6.65 5.88 -11.56
CA THR A 516 7.70 5.26 -12.38
C THR A 516 8.92 6.17 -12.38
N PHE A 517 10.09 5.66 -12.77
CA PHE A 517 11.27 6.53 -12.93
C PHE A 517 11.16 7.50 -14.12
N GLU A 518 10.13 7.34 -14.96
CA GLU A 518 9.83 8.18 -16.11
C GLU A 518 8.88 9.33 -15.75
N THR A 519 8.22 9.27 -14.59
CA THR A 519 7.48 10.44 -14.09
C THR A 519 8.49 11.55 -13.78
N GLY A 520 8.13 12.81 -14.08
CA GLY A 520 8.95 14.02 -13.93
C GLY A 520 9.40 14.37 -12.50
N ASP A 521 9.60 13.37 -11.65
CA ASP A 521 9.84 13.48 -10.22
C ASP A 521 11.26 13.08 -9.81
N PHE A 522 12.06 12.58 -10.77
CA PHE A 522 13.41 12.09 -10.53
C PHE A 522 14.43 12.85 -11.37
N ILE A 523 15.67 12.97 -10.89
CA ILE A 523 16.78 13.61 -11.62
C ILE A 523 16.97 13.09 -13.06
N MET A 524 16.58 11.84 -13.32
CA MET A 524 16.78 11.19 -14.60
C MET A 524 15.59 11.30 -15.56
N SER A 525 14.40 11.70 -15.09
CA SER A 525 13.24 11.95 -15.95
C SER A 525 13.44 13.18 -16.83
N GLU A 526 14.12 14.20 -16.29
CA GLU A 526 14.38 15.46 -17.00
C GLU A 526 15.45 15.31 -18.09
N VAL A 527 16.34 14.32 -17.93
CA VAL A 527 17.35 14.01 -18.92
C VAL A 527 16.72 13.17 -20.01
N ASN A 528 16.30 13.80 -21.12
CA ASN A 528 15.78 13.18 -22.36
C ASN A 528 16.76 12.18 -23.04
N ARG A 529 17.89 11.87 -22.38
CA ARG A 529 19.00 10.98 -22.73
C ARG A 529 19.53 10.20 -21.52
N GLY A 530 18.77 10.02 -20.44
CA GLY A 530 19.23 9.34 -19.22
C GLY A 530 19.86 7.97 -19.51
N ASP A 531 19.19 7.17 -20.33
CA ASP A 531 19.69 5.88 -20.83
C ASP A 531 21.05 6.02 -21.55
N TYR A 532 21.23 7.06 -22.37
CA TYR A 532 22.48 7.30 -23.09
C TYR A 532 23.62 7.71 -22.15
N ILE A 533 23.35 8.55 -21.15
CA ILE A 533 24.36 9.00 -20.17
C ILE A 533 24.84 7.83 -19.28
N LEU A 534 23.96 6.89 -18.94
CA LEU A 534 24.35 5.73 -18.11
C LEU A 534 25.04 4.62 -18.91
N ASN A 535 24.69 4.47 -20.18
CA ASN A 535 25.25 3.41 -21.03
C ASN A 535 26.62 3.77 -21.62
N ASP A 536 26.86 5.04 -21.97
CA ASP A 536 28.14 5.46 -22.54
C ASP A 536 29.18 5.79 -21.45
N ASN A 537 30.33 5.11 -21.49
CA ASN A 537 31.39 5.28 -20.49
C ASN A 537 31.98 6.70 -20.44
N ALA A 538 32.12 7.36 -21.59
CA ALA A 538 32.73 8.68 -21.67
C ALA A 538 31.77 9.76 -21.18
N GLU A 539 30.50 9.69 -21.60
CA GLU A 539 29.45 10.60 -21.12
C GLU A 539 29.16 10.38 -19.63
N PHE A 540 29.15 9.13 -19.15
CA PHE A 540 29.00 8.84 -17.72
C PHE A 540 30.16 9.44 -16.90
N ALA A 541 31.41 9.31 -17.36
CA ALA A 541 32.56 9.90 -16.68
C ALA A 541 32.47 11.43 -16.62
N ARG A 542 32.00 12.07 -17.69
CA ARG A 542 31.76 13.52 -17.75
C ARG A 542 30.64 13.94 -16.79
N PHE A 543 29.49 13.27 -16.87
CA PHE A 543 28.36 13.51 -15.97
C PHE A 543 28.77 13.36 -14.51
N LYS A 544 29.51 12.30 -14.17
CA LYS A 544 30.03 12.05 -12.83
C LYS A 544 30.90 13.19 -12.32
N LYS A 545 31.79 13.74 -13.16
CA LYS A 545 32.62 14.90 -12.80
C LYS A 545 31.76 16.14 -12.51
N ILE A 546 30.85 16.49 -13.43
CA ILE A 546 29.96 17.65 -13.31
C ILE A 546 29.13 17.57 -12.01
N MET A 547 28.52 16.41 -11.77
CA MET A 547 27.69 16.18 -10.59
C MET A 547 28.51 16.16 -9.29
N THR A 548 29.73 15.62 -9.32
CA THR A 548 30.65 15.66 -8.16
C THR A 548 31.00 17.11 -7.82
N ASP A 549 31.30 17.95 -8.80
CA ASP A 549 31.60 19.36 -8.55
C ASP A 549 30.36 20.14 -8.11
N ALA A 550 29.18 19.82 -8.66
CA ALA A 550 27.91 20.41 -8.23
C ALA A 550 27.54 20.04 -6.78
N SER A 551 27.72 18.79 -6.37
CA SER A 551 27.45 18.32 -5.00
C SER A 551 28.21 19.14 -3.94
N VAL A 552 29.47 19.50 -4.22
CA VAL A 552 30.29 20.32 -3.32
C VAL A 552 29.78 21.77 -3.25
N ARG A 553 29.26 22.31 -4.36
CA ARG A 553 28.68 23.68 -4.37
C ARG A 553 27.35 23.74 -3.62
N ASN A 554 26.52 22.72 -3.79
CA ASN A 554 25.15 22.69 -3.30
C ASN A 554 25.05 22.20 -1.84
N SER A 555 26.00 21.38 -1.36
CA SER A 555 25.97 20.79 -0.01
C SER A 555 25.74 21.82 1.11
N VAL A 556 24.64 21.60 1.83
CA VAL A 556 24.25 22.38 3.01
C VAL A 556 25.17 22.10 4.20
N GLU A 557 25.66 20.86 4.32
CA GLU A 557 26.58 20.45 5.38
C GLU A 557 27.93 21.15 5.25
N LEU A 558 28.42 21.29 4.01
CA LEU A 558 29.65 22.03 3.74
C LEU A 558 29.46 23.53 3.96
N LYS A 559 28.29 24.09 3.63
CA LYS A 559 27.96 25.49 3.96
C LYS A 559 27.95 25.72 5.48
N ALA A 560 27.36 24.82 6.26
CA ALA A 560 27.38 24.90 7.73
C ALA A 560 28.81 24.92 8.29
N ILE A 561 29.67 24.01 7.82
CA ILE A 561 31.08 23.97 8.26
C ILE A 561 31.87 25.20 7.81
N LYS A 562 31.56 25.78 6.63
CA LYS A 562 32.18 27.04 6.20
C LYS A 562 31.87 28.17 7.18
N TYR A 563 30.62 28.33 7.61
CA TYR A 563 30.24 29.33 8.61
C TYR A 563 30.89 29.07 9.98
N LEU A 564 31.00 27.81 10.41
CA LEU A 564 31.75 27.45 11.63
C LEU A 564 33.24 27.79 11.52
N ALA A 565 33.85 27.62 10.34
CA ALA A 565 35.24 28.00 10.10
C ALA A 565 35.43 29.52 10.14
N GLU A 566 34.47 30.27 9.60
CA GLU A 566 34.43 31.73 9.68
C GLU A 566 34.25 32.21 11.12
N ALA A 567 33.43 31.53 11.93
CA ALA A 567 33.26 31.83 13.35
C ALA A 567 34.58 31.62 14.11
N ASN A 568 35.24 30.48 13.91
CA ASN A 568 36.55 30.22 14.53
C ASN A 568 37.64 31.18 14.03
N LYS A 569 37.58 31.62 12.77
CA LYS A 569 38.47 32.67 12.24
C LYS A 569 38.22 34.00 12.95
N ARG A 570 36.96 34.35 13.22
CA ARG A 570 36.59 35.54 13.99
C ARG A 570 37.13 35.49 15.43
N SER A 571 37.13 34.31 16.05
CA SER A 571 37.73 34.08 17.38
C SER A 571 39.24 34.31 17.39
N VAL A 572 39.96 33.83 16.37
CA VAL A 572 41.40 34.11 16.21
C VAL A 572 41.66 35.61 16.08
N VAL A 573 40.92 36.31 15.21
CA VAL A 573 41.06 37.77 15.03
C VAL A 573 40.78 38.51 16.33
N SER A 574 39.79 38.08 17.12
CA SER A 574 39.50 38.65 18.43
C SER A 574 40.65 38.45 19.41
N ALA A 575 41.17 37.22 19.51
CA ALA A 575 42.31 36.90 20.37
C ALA A 575 43.58 37.71 19.99
N GLU A 576 43.80 38.00 18.70
CA GLU A 576 44.89 38.87 18.24
C GLU A 576 44.64 40.34 18.62
N ARG A 577 43.44 40.85 18.38
CA ARG A 577 43.07 42.24 18.71
C ARG A 577 43.05 42.54 20.21
N LYS A 578 42.71 41.56 21.06
CA LYS A 578 42.75 41.71 22.53
C LYS A 578 44.13 42.14 23.06
N TYR A 579 45.22 42.03 22.28
CA TYR A 579 46.54 42.52 22.69
C TYR A 579 46.67 44.04 22.72
N TYR A 580 45.96 44.75 21.84
CA TYR A 580 46.16 46.19 21.61
C TYR A 580 44.86 47.01 21.64
N HIS A 581 43.70 46.36 21.75
CA HIS A 581 42.41 47.03 21.88
C HIS A 581 41.95 47.13 23.34
N PRO A 582 41.55 48.33 23.82
CA PRO A 582 40.94 48.49 25.14
C PRO A 582 39.57 47.88 25.23
N THR A 583 39.16 47.54 26.44
CA THR A 583 37.75 47.45 26.82
C THR A 583 37.32 48.78 27.41
N VAL A 584 36.29 49.41 26.83
CA VAL A 584 35.73 50.69 27.26
C VAL A 584 34.33 50.45 27.82
N VAL A 585 34.13 50.81 29.09
CA VAL A 585 32.87 50.62 29.82
C VAL A 585 32.44 51.95 30.42
N ALA A 586 31.20 52.35 30.18
CA ALA A 586 30.55 53.42 30.91
C ALA A 586 29.86 52.84 32.15
N THR A 587 30.12 53.43 33.30
CA THR A 587 29.48 53.09 34.57
C THR A 587 28.82 54.32 35.15
N GLY A 588 27.61 54.19 35.65
CA GLY A 588 26.94 55.19 36.45
C GLY A 588 26.47 54.58 37.75
N GLU A 589 26.58 55.30 38.84
CA GLU A 589 26.02 54.88 40.12
C GLU A 589 25.20 56.04 40.69
N TYR A 590 23.99 55.73 41.15
CA TYR A 590 23.18 56.62 41.98
C TYR A 590 22.90 55.90 43.29
N LYS A 591 23.49 56.37 44.38
CA LYS A 591 23.40 55.78 45.72
C LYS A 591 22.73 56.75 46.66
N ARG A 592 21.79 56.26 47.46
CA ARG A 592 21.14 57.03 48.51
C ARG A 592 21.21 56.27 49.82
N TYR A 593 21.70 56.94 50.86
CA TYR A 593 21.62 56.41 52.22
C TYR A 593 20.20 56.64 52.76
N LEU A 594 19.55 55.56 53.14
CA LEU A 594 18.22 55.55 53.76
C LEU A 594 18.30 55.65 55.28
N ASP A 595 19.32 55.04 55.89
CA ASP A 595 19.63 55.18 57.31
C ASP A 595 21.14 55.32 57.55
N LYS A 596 21.49 56.14 58.55
CA LYS A 596 22.85 56.31 59.08
C LYS A 596 22.74 56.52 60.58
N SER A 597 23.33 55.62 61.36
CA SER A 597 23.22 55.65 62.82
C SER A 597 24.47 55.10 63.52
N GLY A 598 24.58 55.35 64.83
CA GLY A 598 25.76 54.98 65.63
C GLY A 598 26.90 55.99 65.54
N ASP A 599 28.09 55.59 65.99
CA ASP A 599 29.25 56.48 66.04
C ASP A 599 29.69 56.92 64.63
N GLY A 600 30.20 58.15 64.53
CA GLY A 600 30.60 58.73 63.25
C GLY A 600 29.46 59.10 62.30
N SER A 601 28.18 59.11 62.75
CA SER A 601 27.01 59.47 61.91
C SER A 601 26.67 60.97 61.87
N THR A 602 27.23 61.79 62.77
CA THR A 602 26.78 63.18 63.05
C THR A 602 27.69 64.30 62.52
N ALA A 603 28.68 64.00 61.68
CA ALA A 603 29.58 65.03 61.17
C ALA A 603 28.87 66.04 60.25
N PRO A 604 29.29 67.32 60.21
CA PRO A 604 28.76 68.32 59.29
C PRO A 604 29.15 67.98 57.84
N SER A 605 28.33 67.17 57.18
CA SER A 605 28.42 66.94 55.74
C SER A 605 27.72 68.10 55.03
N PHE A 606 28.47 68.87 54.24
CA PHE A 606 27.90 69.86 53.31
C PHE A 606 27.19 69.20 52.11
N TYR A 607 27.24 67.87 52.01
CA TYR A 607 26.59 67.05 50.98
C TYR A 607 25.36 66.35 51.54
N ASP A 608 24.35 66.17 50.70
CA ASP A 608 23.14 65.42 51.04
C ASP A 608 23.43 63.90 51.13
N ASN A 609 22.41 63.11 51.49
CA ASN A 609 22.52 61.64 51.57
C ASN A 609 22.48 60.95 50.19
N THR A 610 22.69 61.71 49.12
CA THR A 610 22.62 61.25 47.74
C THR A 610 23.97 61.41 47.07
N ASN A 611 24.50 60.33 46.53
CA ASN A 611 25.78 60.33 45.83
C ASN A 611 25.55 59.77 44.43
N TRP A 612 26.01 60.48 43.40
CA TRP A 612 26.00 59.94 42.05
C TRP A 612 27.35 60.15 41.37
N ASN A 613 27.72 59.21 40.50
CA ASN A 613 28.90 59.33 39.66
C ASN A 613 28.61 58.74 38.28
N ILE A 614 29.32 59.25 37.27
CA ILE A 614 29.37 58.68 35.92
C ILE A 614 30.85 58.63 35.54
N ALA A 615 31.30 57.47 35.06
CA ALA A 615 32.68 57.25 34.66
C ALA A 615 32.75 56.47 33.35
N ILE A 616 33.71 56.81 32.49
CA ILE A 616 34.07 56.03 31.32
C ILE A 616 35.45 55.44 31.59
N ASN A 617 35.53 54.13 31.72
CA ASN A 617 36.74 53.41 32.05
C ASN A 617 37.26 52.66 30.82
N ALA A 618 38.50 52.94 30.42
CA ALA A 618 39.20 52.19 29.38
C ALA A 618 40.31 51.34 30.02
N SER A 619 40.31 50.03 29.76
CA SER A 619 41.30 49.10 30.31
C SER A 619 41.97 48.27 29.21
N ILE A 620 43.31 48.29 29.20
CA ILE A 620 44.15 47.42 28.36
C ILE A 620 45.09 46.65 29.29
N PRO A 621 44.82 45.37 29.59
CA PRO A 621 45.79 44.55 30.30
C PRO A 621 47.08 44.45 29.49
N LEU A 622 48.23 44.82 30.07
CA LEU A 622 49.52 44.78 29.37
C LEU A 622 50.17 43.40 29.46
N TYR A 623 50.05 42.74 30.63
CA TYR A 623 50.61 41.42 30.88
C TYR A 623 49.67 40.58 31.75
N GLN A 624 49.48 39.32 31.39
CA GLN A 624 48.55 38.38 32.06
C GLN A 624 49.18 36.99 32.25
N GLY A 625 50.47 36.91 32.56
CA GLY A 625 51.14 35.64 32.86
C GLY A 625 51.10 34.59 31.72
N GLY A 626 51.10 35.03 30.46
CA GLY A 626 51.04 34.14 29.29
C GLY A 626 49.64 33.70 28.84
N LYS A 627 48.58 34.04 29.57
CA LYS A 627 47.18 33.67 29.26
C LYS A 627 46.77 33.96 27.81
N ARG A 628 46.98 35.20 27.33
CA ARG A 628 46.61 35.61 25.95
C ARG A 628 47.33 34.83 24.87
N ARG A 629 48.56 34.38 25.13
CA ARG A 629 49.33 33.58 24.17
C ARG A 629 48.75 32.18 24.07
N ALA A 630 48.38 31.59 25.21
CA ALA A 630 47.71 30.31 25.26
C ALA A 630 46.33 30.36 24.57
N GLU A 631 45.50 31.37 24.88
CA GLU A 631 44.19 31.59 24.23
C GLU A 631 44.31 31.72 22.71
N LEU A 632 45.23 32.57 22.22
CA LEU A 632 45.47 32.70 20.77
C LEU A 632 45.88 31.37 20.12
N ASN A 633 46.72 30.59 20.80
CA ASN A 633 47.16 29.29 20.29
C ASN A 633 46.01 28.26 20.29
N ILE A 634 45.11 28.31 21.28
CA ILE A 634 43.89 27.49 21.33
C ILE A 634 42.97 27.84 20.16
N GLU A 635 42.69 29.13 19.92
CA GLU A 635 41.84 29.55 18.81
C GLU A 635 42.46 29.19 17.45
N LYS A 636 43.79 29.32 17.29
CA LYS A 636 44.50 28.86 16.09
C LYS A 636 44.44 27.34 15.91
N ALA A 637 44.46 26.57 17.00
CA ALA A 637 44.27 25.13 16.95
C ALA A 637 42.83 24.75 16.57
N ASN A 638 41.82 25.42 17.14
CA ASN A 638 40.41 25.23 16.81
C ASN A 638 40.10 25.55 15.34
N LEU A 639 40.66 26.65 14.80
CA LEU A 639 40.53 26.98 13.39
C LEU A 639 41.16 25.91 12.47
N ARG A 640 42.37 25.45 12.81
CA ARG A 640 43.04 24.35 12.07
C ARG A 640 42.21 23.07 12.10
N LYS A 641 41.65 22.71 13.27
CA LYS A 641 40.74 21.57 13.42
C LYS A 641 39.55 21.69 12.47
N THR A 642 38.89 22.85 12.41
CA THR A 642 37.75 23.07 11.51
C THR A 642 38.14 23.04 10.04
N TYR A 643 39.34 23.50 9.66
CA TYR A 643 39.81 23.36 8.27
C TYR A 643 40.07 21.91 7.86
N HIS A 644 40.65 21.10 8.75
CA HIS A 644 40.79 19.66 8.50
C HIS A 644 39.43 18.97 8.41
N GLU A 645 38.48 19.36 9.27
CA GLU A 645 37.11 18.84 9.23
C GLU A 645 36.40 19.21 7.92
N LYS A 646 36.52 20.47 7.46
CA LYS A 646 36.02 20.92 6.16
C LYS A 646 36.61 20.10 5.01
N ALA A 647 37.92 19.86 5.03
CA ALA A 647 38.59 19.05 4.00
C ALA A 647 38.11 17.59 4.02
N ARG A 648 37.91 17.01 5.21
CA ARG A 648 37.35 15.66 5.40
C ARG A 648 35.93 15.57 4.85
N VAL A 649 35.05 16.49 5.24
CA VAL A 649 33.64 16.50 4.78
C VAL A 649 33.54 16.76 3.28
N THR A 650 34.40 17.61 2.72
CA THR A 650 34.47 17.80 1.25
C THR A 650 34.81 16.49 0.53
N LYS A 651 35.80 15.73 1.02
CA LYS A 651 36.13 14.41 0.46
C LYS A 651 34.97 13.43 0.60
N LEU A 652 34.30 13.42 1.75
CA LEU A 652 33.15 12.55 2.00
C LEU A 652 31.96 12.87 1.08
N ILE A 653 31.66 14.14 0.83
CA ILE A 653 30.61 14.56 -0.13
C ILE A 653 30.94 14.06 -1.53
N LYS A 654 32.17 14.27 -2.00
CA LYS A 654 32.61 13.76 -3.31
C LYS A 654 32.50 12.24 -3.39
N GLN A 655 32.94 11.53 -2.36
CA GLN A 655 32.84 10.07 -2.28
C GLN A 655 31.39 9.59 -2.31
N ARG A 656 30.49 10.23 -1.54
CA ARG A 656 29.06 9.90 -1.52
C ARG A 656 28.41 10.11 -2.89
N MET A 657 28.71 11.22 -3.56
CA MET A 657 28.19 11.51 -4.90
C MET A 657 28.67 10.48 -5.93
N ILE A 658 29.98 10.17 -5.93
CA ILE A 658 30.56 9.16 -6.82
C ILE A 658 29.90 7.80 -6.58
N ALA A 659 29.83 7.36 -5.32
CA ALA A 659 29.21 6.09 -4.98
C ALA A 659 27.72 6.03 -5.36
N ALA A 660 26.96 7.11 -5.15
CA ALA A 660 25.55 7.18 -5.52
C ALA A 660 25.37 7.02 -7.03
N LEU A 661 26.19 7.68 -7.85
CA LEU A 661 26.15 7.56 -9.31
C LEU A 661 26.53 6.17 -9.82
N GLU A 662 27.63 5.58 -9.30
CA GLU A 662 28.06 4.23 -9.70
C GLU A 662 27.01 3.18 -9.31
N ASN A 663 26.40 3.33 -8.13
CA ASN A 663 25.30 2.47 -7.69
C ASN A 663 24.06 2.66 -8.57
N ALA A 664 23.71 3.90 -8.93
CA ALA A 664 22.59 4.18 -9.83
C ALA A 664 22.80 3.52 -11.19
N ARG A 665 23.97 3.70 -11.80
CA ARG A 665 24.35 3.04 -13.07
C ARG A 665 24.25 1.52 -12.98
N THR A 666 24.86 0.93 -11.96
CA THR A 666 24.84 -0.54 -11.77
C THR A 666 23.42 -1.07 -11.56
N SER A 667 22.59 -0.35 -10.79
CA SER A 667 21.20 -0.74 -10.56
C SER A 667 20.32 -0.61 -11.81
N TYR A 668 20.65 0.34 -12.69
CA TYR A 668 19.99 0.49 -13.99
C TYR A 668 20.32 -0.67 -14.93
N ASP A 669 21.60 -1.03 -15.05
CA ASP A 669 22.02 -2.20 -15.84
C ASP A 669 21.36 -3.49 -15.31
N SER A 670 21.35 -3.66 -13.99
CA SER A 670 20.68 -4.79 -13.33
C SER A 670 19.19 -4.85 -13.63
N TYR A 671 18.52 -3.69 -13.70
CA TYR A 671 17.10 -3.60 -14.05
C TYR A 671 16.83 -4.01 -15.50
N LYS A 672 17.65 -3.55 -16.46
CA LYS A 672 17.52 -3.96 -17.88
C LYS A 672 17.73 -5.45 -18.06
N LEU A 673 18.78 -6.02 -17.47
CA LEU A 673 19.05 -7.47 -17.51
C LEU A 673 17.94 -8.29 -16.83
N ALA A 674 17.36 -7.79 -15.74
CA ALA A 674 16.23 -8.44 -15.09
C ALA A 674 15.00 -8.50 -16.02
N ILE A 675 14.71 -7.44 -16.79
CA ILE A 675 13.61 -7.44 -17.77
C ILE A 675 13.84 -8.51 -18.83
N GLU A 676 15.05 -8.58 -19.40
CA GLU A 676 15.40 -9.61 -20.39
C GLU A 676 15.20 -11.03 -19.83
N SER A 677 15.63 -11.26 -18.60
CA SER A 677 15.43 -12.53 -17.89
C SER A 677 13.95 -12.86 -17.68
N GLU A 678 13.11 -11.88 -17.36
CA GLU A 678 11.67 -12.10 -17.15
C GLU A 678 10.96 -12.43 -18.46
N VAL A 679 11.29 -11.74 -19.56
CA VAL A 679 10.72 -12.02 -20.88
C VAL A 679 11.04 -13.45 -21.31
N ALA A 680 12.29 -13.89 -21.16
CA ALA A 680 12.68 -15.26 -21.46
C ALA A 680 11.94 -16.27 -20.58
N ALA A 681 11.91 -16.05 -19.26
CA ALA A 681 11.28 -16.98 -18.31
C ALA A 681 9.76 -17.10 -18.51
N LYS A 682 9.06 -15.99 -18.82
CA LYS A 682 7.62 -16.02 -19.16
C LYS A 682 7.35 -16.85 -20.42
N LYS A 683 8.16 -16.69 -21.47
CA LYS A 683 8.04 -17.47 -22.71
C LYS A 683 8.33 -18.96 -22.48
N THR A 684 9.29 -19.29 -21.61
CA THR A 684 9.55 -20.68 -21.22
C THR A 684 8.34 -21.29 -20.51
N VAL A 685 7.71 -20.58 -19.57
CA VAL A 685 6.49 -21.07 -18.91
C VAL A 685 5.38 -21.34 -19.90
N GLU A 686 5.16 -20.45 -20.86
CA GLU A 686 4.13 -20.63 -21.90
C GLU A 686 4.35 -21.93 -22.70
N ILE A 687 5.56 -22.14 -23.20
CA ILE A 687 5.92 -23.34 -23.99
C ILE A 687 5.82 -24.60 -23.13
N VAL A 688 6.36 -24.59 -21.91
CA VAL A 688 6.35 -25.76 -21.02
C VAL A 688 4.93 -26.09 -20.55
N THR A 689 4.06 -25.09 -20.37
CA THR A 689 2.64 -25.31 -20.04
C THR A 689 1.91 -26.02 -21.19
N ASP A 690 2.15 -25.60 -22.44
CA ASP A 690 1.58 -26.26 -23.63
C ASP A 690 2.08 -27.70 -23.75
N LEU A 691 3.39 -27.93 -23.62
CA LEU A 691 3.97 -29.28 -23.64
C LEU A 691 3.44 -30.16 -22.51
N TYR A 692 3.24 -29.60 -21.30
CA TYR A 692 2.71 -30.33 -20.15
C TYR A 692 1.26 -30.73 -20.42
N SER A 693 0.45 -29.82 -21.00
CA SER A 693 -0.93 -30.12 -21.37
C SER A 693 -1.04 -31.31 -22.33
N LYS A 694 -0.05 -31.48 -23.21
CA LYS A 694 0.10 -32.58 -24.17
C LYS A 694 0.82 -33.81 -23.59
N GLY A 695 1.32 -33.75 -22.36
CA GLY A 695 2.04 -34.83 -21.70
C GLY A 695 3.47 -35.05 -22.21
N ALA A 696 4.05 -34.08 -22.91
CA ALA A 696 5.40 -34.15 -23.45
C ALA A 696 6.49 -33.82 -22.42
N VAL A 697 6.14 -33.13 -21.33
CA VAL A 697 7.03 -32.76 -20.22
C VAL A 697 6.40 -33.13 -18.87
N SER A 698 7.24 -33.20 -17.85
CA SER A 698 6.83 -33.57 -16.49
C SER A 698 6.29 -32.39 -15.68
N ILE A 699 5.53 -32.68 -14.61
CA ILE A 699 5.12 -31.66 -13.62
C ILE A 699 6.31 -30.90 -13.03
N THR A 700 7.46 -31.57 -12.84
CA THR A 700 8.66 -30.94 -12.28
C THR A 700 9.21 -29.87 -13.21
N GLU A 701 9.25 -30.15 -14.52
CA GLU A 701 9.73 -29.19 -15.51
C GLU A 701 8.81 -27.97 -15.60
N LEU A 702 7.49 -28.17 -15.49
CA LEU A 702 6.53 -27.07 -15.39
C LEU A 702 6.71 -26.24 -14.11
N LEU A 703 6.88 -26.89 -12.96
CA LEU A 703 7.13 -26.20 -11.69
C LEU A 703 8.46 -25.43 -11.72
N ASP A 704 9.51 -25.99 -12.30
CA ASP A 704 10.82 -25.34 -12.43
C ASP A 704 10.73 -24.09 -13.32
N ALA A 705 10.04 -24.20 -14.47
CA ALA A 705 9.77 -23.06 -15.34
C ALA A 705 8.94 -21.98 -14.62
N GLN A 706 7.90 -22.38 -13.90
CA GLN A 706 7.04 -21.45 -13.15
C GLN A 706 7.83 -20.74 -12.04
N ASN A 707 8.65 -21.46 -11.27
CA ASN A 707 9.52 -20.89 -10.25
C ASN A 707 10.55 -19.92 -10.84
N ALA A 708 11.14 -20.25 -12.00
CA ALA A 708 12.06 -19.36 -12.69
C ALA A 708 11.38 -18.05 -13.11
N SER A 709 10.15 -18.12 -13.66
CA SER A 709 9.36 -16.95 -14.04
C SER A 709 8.93 -16.11 -12.84
N LEU A 710 8.49 -16.76 -11.75
CA LEU A 710 8.17 -16.11 -10.49
C LEU A 710 9.38 -15.34 -9.93
N ASN A 711 10.54 -15.99 -9.85
CA ASN A 711 11.76 -15.36 -9.37
C ASN A 711 12.18 -14.20 -10.27
N ALA A 712 12.13 -14.37 -11.60
CA ALA A 712 12.45 -13.30 -12.55
C ALA A 712 11.55 -12.07 -12.37
N GLY A 713 10.23 -12.26 -12.21
CA GLY A 713 9.30 -11.16 -11.92
C GLY A 713 9.61 -10.44 -10.61
N MET A 714 9.96 -11.19 -9.55
CA MET A 714 10.39 -10.61 -8.27
C MET A 714 11.70 -9.80 -8.42
N TYR A 715 12.66 -10.29 -9.22
CA TYR A 715 13.91 -9.58 -9.52
C TYR A 715 13.68 -8.29 -10.32
N VAL A 716 12.79 -8.28 -11.31
CA VAL A 716 12.40 -7.06 -12.05
C VAL A 716 11.80 -6.02 -11.11
N ALA A 717 10.83 -6.43 -10.27
CA ALA A 717 10.24 -5.54 -9.29
C ALA A 717 11.29 -5.00 -8.30
N SER A 718 12.15 -5.86 -7.76
CA SER A 718 13.23 -5.46 -6.85
C SER A 718 14.18 -4.43 -7.48
N SER A 719 14.66 -4.72 -8.69
CA SER A 719 15.66 -3.91 -9.39
C SER A 719 15.08 -2.57 -9.85
N ARG A 720 13.82 -2.52 -10.30
CA ARG A 720 13.11 -1.28 -10.62
C ARG A 720 13.08 -0.33 -9.43
N PHE A 721 12.57 -0.78 -8.28
CA PHE A 721 12.49 0.08 -7.09
C PHE A 721 13.88 0.39 -6.51
N SER A 722 14.84 -0.54 -6.60
CA SER A 722 16.23 -0.28 -6.20
C SER A 722 16.86 0.84 -7.04
N PHE A 723 16.63 0.84 -8.36
CA PHE A 723 17.12 1.91 -9.23
C PHE A 723 16.53 3.27 -8.83
N MET A 724 15.21 3.34 -8.60
CA MET A 724 14.55 4.56 -8.13
C MET A 724 15.10 5.02 -6.76
N GLU A 725 15.36 4.11 -5.83
CA GLU A 725 16.02 4.44 -4.55
C GLU A 725 17.46 4.98 -4.75
N ARG A 726 18.21 4.50 -5.77
CA ARG A 726 19.52 5.04 -6.12
C ARG A 726 19.45 6.43 -6.75
N LEU A 727 18.39 6.74 -7.50
CA LEU A 727 18.16 8.10 -7.98
C LEU A 727 17.91 9.06 -6.80
N ILE A 728 17.15 8.63 -5.79
CA ILE A 728 16.97 9.40 -4.54
C ILE A 728 18.31 9.60 -3.81
N ASP A 729 19.21 8.61 -3.80
CA ASP A 729 20.57 8.75 -3.26
C ASP A 729 21.38 9.83 -3.99
N VAL A 730 21.29 9.85 -5.33
CA VAL A 730 21.94 10.85 -6.19
C VAL A 730 21.41 12.26 -5.90
N GLU A 731 20.10 12.42 -5.80
CA GLU A 731 19.43 13.69 -5.49
C GLU A 731 19.85 14.23 -4.11
N ARG A 732 19.79 13.37 -3.08
CA ARG A 732 20.23 13.76 -1.75
C ARG A 732 21.71 14.15 -1.71
N ALA A 733 22.57 13.45 -2.46
CA ALA A 733 23.99 13.78 -2.59
C ALA A 733 24.24 15.07 -3.39
N TYR A 734 23.40 15.36 -4.39
CA TYR A 734 23.39 16.62 -5.13
C TYR A 734 22.98 17.81 -4.24
N GLY A 735 22.12 17.57 -3.24
CA GLY A 735 21.69 18.58 -2.26
C GLY A 735 20.29 19.15 -2.52
N GLY A 736 19.45 18.44 -3.29
CA GLY A 736 18.08 18.84 -3.61
C GLY A 736 17.32 17.69 -4.30
N PHE A 737 15.99 17.77 -4.34
CA PHE A 737 15.13 16.73 -4.93
C PHE A 737 14.33 17.30 -6.09
N PHE A 738 14.37 16.62 -7.24
CA PHE A 738 13.81 17.13 -8.50
C PHE A 738 12.28 17.19 -8.46
N ALA A 739 11.66 16.32 -7.65
CA ALA A 739 10.24 16.41 -7.33
C ALA A 739 9.78 17.81 -6.86
N PHE A 740 10.66 18.64 -6.31
CA PHE A 740 10.36 19.99 -5.82
C PHE A 740 10.99 21.11 -6.66
N ASN A 741 11.69 20.79 -7.75
CA ASN A 741 12.29 21.80 -8.60
C ASN A 741 11.20 22.58 -9.35
N THR A 742 11.52 23.83 -9.63
CA THR A 742 10.82 24.65 -10.60
C THR A 742 11.35 24.37 -12.01
N ALA A 743 10.55 24.66 -13.04
CA ALA A 743 10.97 24.50 -14.44
C ALA A 743 12.25 25.29 -14.79
N GLU A 744 12.53 26.40 -14.10
CA GLU A 744 13.77 27.18 -14.25
C GLU A 744 14.99 26.44 -13.67
N GLU A 745 14.83 25.78 -12.52
CA GLU A 745 15.88 24.98 -11.88
C GLU A 745 16.21 23.75 -12.73
N ASP A 746 15.19 23.09 -13.30
CA ASP A 746 15.39 21.96 -14.21
C ASP A 746 16.10 22.40 -15.49
N GLN A 747 15.71 23.53 -16.08
CA GLN A 747 16.41 24.07 -17.25
C GLN A 747 17.88 24.45 -16.93
N THR A 748 18.13 24.98 -15.74
CA THR A 748 19.49 25.29 -15.27
C THR A 748 20.34 24.03 -15.12
N PHE A 749 19.74 22.96 -14.58
CA PHE A 749 20.38 21.65 -14.48
C PHE A 749 20.67 21.05 -15.86
N LEU A 750 19.73 21.11 -16.79
CA LEU A 750 19.93 20.64 -18.16
C LEU A 750 21.05 21.41 -18.87
N ASN A 751 21.10 22.73 -18.69
CA ASN A 751 22.18 23.55 -19.22
C ASN A 751 23.53 23.13 -18.62
N LEU A 752 23.60 22.84 -17.32
CA LEU A 752 24.82 22.35 -16.67
C LEU A 752 25.31 21.02 -17.27
N ILE A 753 24.40 20.08 -17.56
CA ILE A 753 24.75 18.80 -18.18
C ILE A 753 25.15 18.99 -19.64
N ASN A 754 24.47 19.87 -20.38
CA ASN A 754 24.70 20.07 -21.81
C ASN A 754 25.93 20.91 -22.12
N ASN A 755 26.42 21.71 -21.17
CA ASN A 755 27.57 22.58 -21.39
C ASN A 755 28.87 21.76 -21.49
N ARG A 756 29.34 21.53 -22.73
CA ARG A 756 30.47 20.65 -23.07
C ARG A 756 31.86 21.17 -22.66
N ASN A 757 31.94 22.37 -22.08
CA ASN A 757 33.20 23.02 -21.70
C ASN A 757 33.58 22.80 -20.24
#